data_AF-A0AA88KJY8-F1
#
_entry.id   AF-A0AA88KJY8-F1
#
_cell.length_a   1.000
_cell.length_b   1.000
_cell.length_c   1.000
_cell.angle_alpha   90.00
_cell.angle_beta   90.00
_cell.angle_gamma   90.00
#
_symmetry.space_group_name_H-M   'P 1'
#
loop_
_entity.id
_entity.type
_entity.pdbx_description
1 polymer ?
#
loop_
_entity_poly.entity_id
_entity_poly.type
_entity_poly.pdbx_seq_one_letter_code
_entity_poly.pdbx_strand_id
1 'polypeptide(L)'
;MPKNKDNINYYQVAICGDGGVGKTSVTIQYSQNKFEGEDVYDPTIESSFVVRRQYEDISLEMEIVDTAGQDDYKALRFNYMNSCYGFIFVFDVTKAEESILSLVPYVEQIRSIKADKYQPVSSLNNLDFPCILLGNKCDLVNHIPEKTIQQIIQSTLKLECPVYYVSAKTRKNIEEAFEQFTRVLRVFETFQKNPEWKYPAHGKSSTSRLGSTLSSHSARRSSTKSSKSGGKRGLLREMISQNSTIERRSRMTFQHLFPHQNNMMMNSSSNQEDNSPLSFNTHSSSSSSIAMNSTCGIVAFVSKKEPARDILMDGLSILQNRGYDSAGIATMRPDPNSKDQQSYSFHTTKYASSQTTSDALKRLRETLHTHGSDTIGIAHTRWATHGAKTDINAHPHMDQSGRVILVHNGVIENSGELKKELIEKHGIKFKSETDTEVIVQLIGVYLDEMLKEGVKTDVVEKAVLKATKHLEGTWGLVIMSTVEPDRLVVARNGSPLLVGVSQGKMFVASESSAFALYTREMISLENNEIAVITADGVTLPYERKIVVEEEKIEKSPHPHAHWTIREILEQPEAISRSLNFGGRISDDSHVKLGGLDDNREWLSGIEHLVIAACGTSYYASLYGAQIFRDLKCFKTVQVIDGAELEESHFCPENSGLLVLSQSGETADVLRCIYIAEQLNIPRFSCVNRVGSTIARTTKCGVYINAGRETAVASTKAFSCQVTVLSLIGLWFAQNKSPIFQLQHRQALIQYLHRLPTCAGMVLSRVREKCKEIARHIFNMKGNTLFLLGKGYGEAVAYEGSLKIKEVTYTHAEGYSSGALKHGPFALIEPGTVIFVFILDDKYFKMNMTAAAEIKSRGAYTVAITDIPNKLSKEEVDYVIDVPSNGTFSALLANIPLQLIAYELALLRGHDPDKPRNLAKTVTVL
;
A
#
# COMPACT_ATOMS: atom_id res chain seq x y z
N MET A 1 39.48 -5.50 0.04
CA MET A 1 39.25 -5.34 1.48
C MET A 1 38.05 -4.43 1.65
N PRO A 2 37.02 -4.84 2.39
CA PRO A 2 35.99 -3.90 2.81
C PRO A 2 36.68 -2.89 3.73
N LYS A 3 36.66 -1.62 3.34
CA LYS A 3 37.35 -0.53 4.04
C LYS A 3 36.40 0.63 4.28
N ASN A 4 36.39 1.13 5.51
CA ASN A 4 35.64 2.33 5.86
C ASN A 4 36.27 3.59 5.23
N LYS A 5 35.65 4.75 5.48
CA LYS A 5 36.12 6.06 4.97
C LYS A 5 37.55 6.42 5.42
N ASP A 6 38.01 5.85 6.54
CA ASP A 6 39.33 6.06 7.12
C ASP A 6 40.38 5.03 6.62
N ASN A 7 40.04 4.22 5.59
CA ASN A 7 40.90 3.19 4.97
C ASN A 7 41.24 2.00 5.91
N ILE A 8 40.47 1.83 7.00
CA ILE A 8 40.53 0.75 8.00
C ILE A 8 39.65 -0.42 7.54
N ASN A 9 40.04 -1.67 7.79
CA ASN A 9 39.21 -2.83 7.44
C ASN A 9 37.91 -2.82 8.26
N TYR A 10 36.77 -3.02 7.61
CA TYR A 10 35.45 -2.90 8.25
C TYR A 10 34.58 -4.12 7.98
N TYR A 11 33.91 -4.64 9.02
CA TYR A 11 32.89 -5.69 8.91
C TYR A 11 31.63 -5.30 9.68
N GLN A 12 30.51 -5.22 8.98
CA GLN A 12 29.18 -5.28 9.60
C GLN A 12 28.81 -6.73 9.90
N VAL A 13 28.39 -7.05 11.12
CA VAL A 13 28.08 -8.41 11.58
C VAL A 13 26.78 -8.39 12.37
N ALA A 14 26.00 -9.48 12.32
CA ALA A 14 24.75 -9.58 13.10
C ALA A 14 24.90 -10.61 14.22
N ILE A 15 24.30 -10.32 15.38
CA ILE A 15 24.17 -11.27 16.49
C ILE A 15 22.72 -11.75 16.58
N CYS A 16 22.49 -13.05 16.40
CA CYS A 16 21.18 -13.67 16.19
C CYS A 16 20.89 -14.72 17.26
N GLY A 17 19.62 -14.98 17.56
CA GLY A 17 19.20 -15.89 18.64
C GLY A 17 17.87 -15.46 19.26
N ASP A 18 17.37 -16.22 20.21
CA ASP A 18 16.06 -15.99 20.83
C ASP A 18 16.01 -14.73 21.73
N GLY A 19 14.83 -14.42 22.28
CA GLY A 19 14.68 -13.52 23.42
C GLY A 19 15.36 -14.10 24.67
N GLY A 20 15.99 -13.25 25.49
CA GLY A 20 16.55 -13.66 26.79
C GLY A 20 17.80 -14.54 26.77
N VAL A 21 18.33 -14.95 25.61
CA VAL A 21 19.64 -15.66 25.51
C VAL A 21 20.84 -14.77 25.84
N GLY A 22 20.64 -13.44 25.87
CA GLY A 22 21.65 -12.45 26.26
C GLY A 22 22.49 -11.88 25.11
N LYS A 23 21.94 -11.79 23.89
CA LYS A 23 22.59 -11.16 22.71
C LYS A 23 23.19 -9.79 23.05
N THR A 24 22.33 -8.89 23.52
CA THR A 24 22.67 -7.53 23.95
C THR A 24 23.73 -7.53 25.05
N SER A 25 23.56 -8.36 26.08
CA SER A 25 24.50 -8.48 27.19
C SER A 25 25.90 -8.92 26.73
N VAL A 26 26.00 -9.86 25.79
CA VAL A 26 27.28 -10.27 25.18
C VAL A 26 27.90 -9.11 24.38
N THR A 27 27.10 -8.40 23.58
CA THR A 27 27.56 -7.26 22.77
C THR A 27 28.04 -6.07 23.61
N ILE A 28 27.31 -5.71 24.67
CA ILE A 28 27.72 -4.65 25.63
C ILE A 28 28.96 -5.09 26.40
N GLN A 29 29.05 -6.36 26.84
CA GLN A 29 30.21 -6.87 27.56
C GLN A 29 31.48 -6.85 26.68
N TYR A 30 31.38 -7.13 25.38
CA TYR A 30 32.50 -7.04 24.43
C TYR A 30 32.87 -5.59 24.06
N SER A 31 31.88 -4.75 23.78
CA SER A 31 32.09 -3.37 23.30
C SER A 31 32.45 -2.38 24.41
N GLN A 32 31.79 -2.47 25.58
CA GLN A 32 31.90 -1.51 26.68
C GLN A 32 32.53 -2.08 27.96
N ASN A 33 32.74 -3.40 28.06
CA ASN A 33 33.21 -4.07 29.29
C ASN A 33 32.27 -3.81 30.50
N LYS A 34 30.95 -3.91 30.27
CA LYS A 34 29.90 -3.72 31.27
C LYS A 34 28.82 -4.80 31.16
N PHE A 35 28.35 -5.26 32.32
CA PHE A 35 27.17 -6.11 32.45
C PHE A 35 26.08 -5.32 33.19
N GLU A 36 24.93 -5.15 32.54
CA GLU A 36 23.76 -4.49 33.13
C GLU A 36 22.84 -5.56 33.74
N GLY A 37 22.41 -5.34 34.98
CA GLY A 37 21.63 -6.31 35.76
C GLY A 37 20.16 -6.39 35.34
N GLU A 38 19.47 -7.44 35.79
CA GLU A 38 18.08 -7.75 35.40
C GLU A 38 17.08 -6.62 35.73
N ASP A 39 17.37 -5.78 36.74
CA ASP A 39 16.52 -4.66 37.18
C ASP A 39 16.62 -3.38 36.31
N VAL A 40 17.48 -3.35 35.28
CA VAL A 40 17.64 -2.19 34.37
C VAL A 40 17.55 -2.62 32.90
N TYR A 41 16.64 -3.54 32.58
CA TYR A 41 16.38 -3.95 31.20
C TYR A 41 15.42 -2.99 30.48
N ASP A 42 15.97 -1.95 29.84
CA ASP A 42 15.28 -1.16 28.82
C ASP A 42 15.54 -1.79 27.43
N PRO A 43 14.52 -2.30 26.70
CA PRO A 43 14.71 -2.91 25.38
C PRO A 43 15.39 -1.96 24.39
N THR A 44 16.64 -2.25 24.07
CA THR A 44 17.66 -1.25 23.77
C THR A 44 17.39 -0.41 22.52
N ILE A 45 17.65 0.91 22.63
CA ILE A 45 17.42 1.92 21.58
C ILE A 45 18.61 2.05 20.59
N GLU A 46 19.71 1.32 20.81
CA GLU A 46 20.89 1.34 19.94
C GLU A 46 20.86 0.20 18.90
N SER A 47 20.79 0.56 17.62
CA SER A 47 20.66 -0.40 16.50
C SER A 47 21.98 -1.00 15.99
N SER A 48 23.12 -0.48 16.44
CA SER A 48 24.44 -1.07 16.15
C SER A 48 25.51 -0.60 17.13
N PHE A 49 26.47 -1.48 17.45
CA PHE A 49 27.63 -1.21 18.30
C PHE A 49 28.91 -1.24 17.47
N VAL A 50 29.67 -0.15 17.42
CA VAL A 50 30.93 -0.07 16.66
C VAL A 50 32.14 -0.32 17.57
N VAL A 51 32.87 -1.40 17.31
CA VAL A 51 34.05 -1.82 18.08
C VAL A 51 35.30 -1.75 17.20
N ARG A 52 36.32 -1.02 17.66
CA ARG A 52 37.65 -0.99 17.02
C ARG A 52 38.62 -1.89 17.78
N ARG A 53 39.40 -2.70 17.05
CA ARG A 53 40.44 -3.59 17.57
C ARG A 53 41.64 -3.63 16.63
N GLN A 54 42.81 -3.99 17.17
CA GLN A 54 43.93 -4.49 16.38
C GLN A 54 43.81 -6.02 16.35
N TYR A 55 43.94 -6.61 15.16
CA TYR A 55 44.01 -8.06 14.97
C TYR A 55 45.22 -8.34 14.08
N GLU A 56 46.19 -9.08 14.59
CA GLU A 56 47.53 -9.22 13.99
C GLU A 56 48.11 -7.81 13.68
N ASP A 57 48.67 -7.60 12.49
CA ASP A 57 49.22 -6.30 12.06
C ASP A 57 48.18 -5.31 11.51
N ILE A 58 46.88 -5.53 11.76
CA ILE A 58 45.80 -4.82 11.05
C ILE A 58 44.74 -4.22 12.00
N SER A 59 44.49 -2.92 11.81
CA SER A 59 43.37 -2.21 12.44
C SER A 59 42.03 -2.59 11.79
N LEU A 60 41.05 -2.93 12.62
CA LEU A 60 39.74 -3.42 12.21
C LEU A 60 38.62 -2.72 12.98
N GLU A 61 37.53 -2.42 12.26
CA GLU A 61 36.28 -1.86 12.77
C GLU A 61 35.15 -2.86 12.55
N MET A 62 34.53 -3.33 13.62
CA MET A 62 33.40 -4.25 13.59
C MET A 62 32.13 -3.51 14.04
N GLU A 63 31.14 -3.43 13.16
CA GLU A 63 29.80 -2.93 13.50
C GLU A 63 28.90 -4.13 13.81
N ILE A 64 28.53 -4.30 15.08
CA ILE A 64 27.69 -5.40 15.56
C ILE A 64 26.24 -4.90 15.59
N VAL A 65 25.41 -5.43 14.69
CA VAL A 65 23.96 -5.20 14.65
C VAL A 65 23.30 -6.18 15.61
N ASP A 66 22.71 -5.68 16.69
CA ASP A 66 21.92 -6.48 17.63
C ASP A 66 20.49 -6.65 17.09
N THR A 67 20.02 -7.90 17.00
CA THR A 67 18.71 -8.23 16.44
C THR A 67 17.60 -8.26 17.49
N ALA A 68 17.93 -8.03 18.77
CA ALA A 68 16.98 -8.04 19.89
C ALA A 68 15.67 -7.28 19.58
N GLY A 69 14.54 -7.99 19.61
CA GLY A 69 13.20 -7.43 19.37
C GLY A 69 12.85 -7.18 17.89
N GLN A 70 13.74 -7.49 16.94
CA GLN A 70 13.47 -7.46 15.48
C GLN A 70 13.30 -8.86 14.88
N ASP A 71 13.58 -9.89 15.69
CA ASP A 71 13.68 -11.30 15.36
C ASP A 71 12.40 -11.91 14.74
N ASP A 72 11.22 -11.53 15.21
CA ASP A 72 9.95 -12.11 14.72
C ASP A 72 9.63 -11.73 13.26
N TYR A 73 10.14 -10.60 12.76
CA TYR A 73 9.77 -10.05 11.47
C TYR A 73 10.74 -10.49 10.36
N LYS A 74 10.28 -11.43 9.50
CA LYS A 74 11.05 -11.97 8.36
C LYS A 74 11.69 -10.91 7.43
N ALA A 75 11.02 -9.76 7.26
CA ALA A 75 11.52 -8.65 6.45
C ALA A 75 12.76 -7.96 7.05
N LEU A 76 12.80 -7.82 8.39
CA LEU A 76 13.92 -7.21 9.09
C LEU A 76 15.14 -8.14 9.06
N ARG A 77 14.88 -9.44 9.27
CA ARG A 77 15.86 -10.51 9.06
C ARG A 77 16.51 -10.41 7.68
N PHE A 78 15.72 -10.31 6.61
CA PHE A 78 16.26 -10.21 5.26
C PHE A 78 17.23 -9.04 5.09
N ASN A 79 16.88 -7.84 5.58
CA ASN A 79 17.70 -6.64 5.38
C ASN A 79 19.10 -6.76 6.02
N TYR A 80 19.20 -7.11 7.31
CA TYR A 80 20.52 -7.26 7.96
C TYR A 80 21.26 -8.52 7.50
N MET A 81 20.55 -9.63 7.21
CA MET A 81 21.18 -10.83 6.65
C MET A 81 21.76 -10.56 5.25
N ASN A 82 21.15 -9.69 4.46
CA ASN A 82 21.65 -9.31 3.16
C ASN A 82 22.96 -8.49 3.26
N SER A 83 23.02 -7.52 4.18
CA SER A 83 24.15 -6.57 4.34
C SER A 83 25.33 -7.09 5.16
N CYS A 84 25.10 -7.89 6.20
CA CYS A 84 26.16 -8.35 7.12
C CYS A 84 27.14 -9.31 6.44
N TYR A 85 28.41 -9.24 6.84
CA TYR A 85 29.50 -10.10 6.35
C TYR A 85 29.57 -11.43 7.11
N GLY A 86 29.11 -11.48 8.36
CA GLY A 86 29.04 -12.71 9.15
C GLY A 86 28.08 -12.63 10.31
N PHE A 87 27.88 -13.77 10.97
CA PHE A 87 26.80 -14.01 11.93
C PHE A 87 27.28 -14.68 13.22
N ILE A 88 26.84 -14.17 14.36
CA ILE A 88 27.12 -14.76 15.68
C ILE A 88 25.79 -15.31 16.20
N PHE A 89 25.66 -16.63 16.33
CA PHE A 89 24.45 -17.26 16.85
C PHE A 89 24.57 -17.47 18.36
N VAL A 90 23.64 -16.93 19.16
CA VAL A 90 23.67 -17.02 20.63
C VAL A 90 22.53 -17.91 21.11
N PHE A 91 22.86 -18.87 21.98
CA PHE A 91 21.91 -19.73 22.67
C PHE A 91 22.19 -19.75 24.18
N ASP A 92 21.22 -20.21 24.97
CA ASP A 92 21.32 -20.30 26.43
C ASP A 92 21.73 -21.73 26.82
N VAL A 93 22.88 -21.91 27.46
CA VAL A 93 23.36 -23.25 27.84
C VAL A 93 22.49 -23.96 28.88
N THR A 94 21.63 -23.23 29.60
CA THR A 94 20.65 -23.80 30.54
C THR A 94 19.36 -24.24 29.86
N LYS A 95 19.13 -23.81 28.60
CA LYS A 95 17.97 -24.14 27.76
C LYS A 95 18.41 -24.48 26.33
N ALA A 96 19.47 -25.28 26.20
CA ALA A 96 20.15 -25.44 24.91
C ALA A 96 19.23 -26.06 23.84
N GLU A 97 18.37 -27.02 24.19
CA GLU A 97 17.45 -27.65 23.23
C GLU A 97 16.47 -26.65 22.59
N GLU A 98 15.72 -25.90 23.40
CA GLU A 98 14.78 -24.87 22.93
C GLU A 98 15.50 -23.73 22.18
N SER A 99 16.60 -23.21 22.75
CA SER A 99 17.29 -22.04 22.21
C SER A 99 18.23 -22.34 21.03
N ILE A 100 18.56 -23.61 20.77
CA ILE A 100 19.20 -24.04 19.51
C ILE A 100 18.13 -24.30 18.44
N LEU A 101 16.96 -24.83 18.80
CA LEU A 101 15.87 -25.03 17.84
C LEU A 101 15.39 -23.70 17.24
N SER A 102 15.32 -22.62 18.02
CA SER A 102 14.94 -21.28 17.52
C SER A 102 15.99 -20.65 16.57
N LEU A 103 17.21 -21.19 16.48
CA LEU A 103 18.23 -20.75 15.52
C LEU A 103 18.05 -21.33 14.10
N VAL A 104 17.31 -22.45 13.93
CA VAL A 104 17.13 -23.11 12.62
C VAL A 104 16.64 -22.13 11.52
N PRO A 105 15.59 -21.31 11.74
CA PRO A 105 15.10 -20.41 10.69
C PRO A 105 16.11 -19.33 10.28
N TYR A 106 17.05 -18.97 11.16
CA TYR A 106 18.11 -18.02 10.81
C TYR A 106 19.16 -18.68 9.92
N VAL A 107 19.60 -19.88 10.27
CA VAL A 107 20.60 -20.63 9.48
C VAL A 107 20.08 -20.91 8.08
N GLU A 108 18.83 -21.35 7.93
CA GLU A 108 18.20 -21.58 6.63
C GLU A 108 18.05 -20.29 5.81
N GLN A 109 17.57 -19.21 6.43
CA GLN A 109 17.38 -17.92 5.75
C GLN A 109 18.72 -17.29 5.33
N ILE A 110 19.75 -17.35 6.17
CA ILE A 110 21.10 -16.86 5.85
C ILE A 110 21.71 -17.71 4.72
N ARG A 111 21.61 -19.05 4.81
CA ARG A 111 22.08 -19.96 3.75
C ARG A 111 21.43 -19.61 2.40
N SER A 112 20.12 -19.35 2.36
CA SER A 112 19.42 -18.90 1.16
C SER A 112 19.89 -17.53 0.65
N ILE A 113 20.07 -16.53 1.53
CA ILE A 113 20.49 -15.16 1.15
C ILE A 113 21.96 -15.10 0.72
N LYS A 114 22.79 -16.04 1.19
CA LYS A 114 24.24 -16.07 0.94
C LYS A 114 24.69 -17.12 -0.07
N ALA A 115 23.82 -18.03 -0.53
CA ALA A 115 24.14 -19.07 -1.50
C ALA A 115 24.84 -18.52 -2.76
N ASP A 116 24.33 -17.41 -3.31
CA ASP A 116 24.90 -16.75 -4.49
C ASP A 116 26.11 -15.85 -4.18
N LYS A 117 26.56 -15.76 -2.92
CA LYS A 117 27.57 -14.79 -2.44
C LYS A 117 28.82 -15.42 -1.86
N TYR A 118 28.71 -16.61 -1.26
CA TYR A 118 29.80 -17.34 -0.64
C TYR A 118 29.83 -18.79 -1.14
N GLN A 119 31.01 -19.25 -1.56
CA GLN A 119 31.27 -20.67 -1.72
C GLN A 119 31.71 -21.30 -0.37
N PRO A 120 31.32 -22.56 -0.08
CA PRO A 120 31.75 -23.26 1.13
C PRO A 120 33.28 -23.33 1.29
N VAL A 121 33.78 -23.07 2.49
CA VAL A 121 35.24 -23.00 2.75
C VAL A 121 35.73 -24.28 3.39
N SER A 122 36.48 -25.10 2.65
CA SER A 122 36.94 -26.43 3.08
C SER A 122 37.87 -26.40 4.30
N SER A 123 38.71 -25.37 4.45
CA SER A 123 39.56 -25.17 5.64
C SER A 123 38.79 -24.77 6.91
N LEU A 124 37.47 -24.60 6.81
CA LEU A 124 36.54 -24.33 7.90
C LEU A 124 35.40 -25.36 7.89
N ASN A 125 35.71 -26.66 7.71
CA ASN A 125 34.74 -27.75 7.66
C ASN A 125 33.60 -27.55 6.64
N ASN A 126 33.92 -27.01 5.46
CA ASN A 126 32.95 -26.65 4.42
C ASN A 126 31.86 -25.68 4.88
N LEU A 127 32.18 -24.75 5.79
CA LEU A 127 31.20 -23.76 6.25
C LEU A 127 30.71 -22.88 5.08
N ASP A 128 29.38 -22.75 4.95
CA ASP A 128 28.71 -22.06 3.84
C ASP A 128 28.85 -20.53 3.89
N PHE A 129 28.93 -19.95 5.09
CA PHE A 129 28.99 -18.50 5.33
C PHE A 129 29.70 -18.19 6.66
N PRO A 130 30.32 -16.99 6.84
CA PRO A 130 31.08 -16.69 8.05
C PRO A 130 30.19 -16.67 9.29
N CYS A 131 30.36 -17.63 10.20
CA CYS A 131 29.62 -17.65 11.46
C CYS A 131 30.30 -18.44 12.59
N ILE A 132 29.84 -18.19 13.82
CA ILE A 132 30.16 -18.96 15.03
C ILE A 132 28.91 -19.12 15.92
N LEU A 133 28.96 -20.06 16.86
CA LEU A 133 27.97 -20.28 17.91
C LEU A 133 28.52 -19.86 19.29
N LEU A 134 27.71 -19.14 20.07
CA LEU A 134 27.99 -18.73 21.45
C LEU A 134 26.97 -19.36 22.41
N GLY A 135 27.42 -20.29 23.23
CA GLY A 135 26.66 -20.79 24.38
C GLY A 135 26.84 -19.84 25.55
N ASN A 136 25.92 -18.90 25.75
CA ASN A 136 25.98 -17.91 26.83
C ASN A 136 25.42 -18.48 28.14
N LYS A 137 25.77 -17.84 29.27
CA LYS A 137 25.41 -18.18 30.66
C LYS A 137 26.12 -19.42 31.23
N CYS A 138 27.33 -19.74 30.76
CA CYS A 138 28.14 -20.85 31.30
C CYS A 138 28.66 -20.62 32.75
N ASP A 139 28.34 -19.49 33.38
CA ASP A 139 28.51 -19.24 34.82
C ASP A 139 27.37 -19.82 35.69
N LEU A 140 26.25 -20.23 35.09
CA LEU A 140 25.13 -20.83 35.81
C LEU A 140 25.35 -22.33 36.04
N VAL A 141 24.98 -22.81 37.24
CA VAL A 141 25.22 -24.20 37.68
C VAL A 141 24.37 -25.23 36.91
N ASN A 142 23.22 -24.81 36.36
CA ASN A 142 22.25 -25.67 35.69
C ASN A 142 22.46 -25.76 34.17
N HIS A 143 23.70 -25.68 33.68
CA HIS A 143 23.98 -25.78 32.25
C HIS A 143 24.01 -27.24 31.77
N ILE A 144 23.56 -27.46 30.53
CA ILE A 144 23.61 -28.77 29.88
C ILE A 144 25.07 -29.12 29.55
N PRO A 145 25.53 -30.37 29.71
CA PRO A 145 26.91 -30.75 29.39
C PRO A 145 27.29 -30.46 27.93
N GLU A 146 28.50 -29.92 27.72
CA GLU A 146 28.97 -29.47 26.39
C GLU A 146 28.89 -30.56 25.31
N LYS A 147 29.15 -31.82 25.66
CA LYS A 147 29.02 -32.97 24.73
C LYS A 147 27.59 -33.17 24.24
N THR A 148 26.59 -32.98 25.11
CA THR A 148 25.17 -33.07 24.76
C THR A 148 24.76 -31.87 23.89
N ILE A 149 25.27 -30.67 24.21
CA ILE A 149 25.05 -29.47 23.39
C ILE A 149 25.59 -29.66 21.97
N GLN A 150 26.80 -30.22 21.81
CA GLN A 150 27.38 -30.51 20.49
C GLN A 150 26.53 -31.49 19.68
N GLN A 151 25.96 -32.52 20.32
CA GLN A 151 25.03 -33.46 19.67
C GLN A 151 23.75 -32.75 19.18
N ILE A 152 23.16 -31.88 20.02
CA ILE A 152 21.97 -31.09 19.67
C ILE A 152 22.26 -30.13 18.49
N ILE A 153 23.41 -29.45 18.50
CA ILE A 153 23.84 -28.57 17.39
C ILE A 153 23.92 -29.37 16.08
N GLN A 154 24.56 -30.54 16.11
CA GLN A 154 24.75 -31.38 14.93
C GLN A 154 23.43 -31.96 14.40
N SER A 155 22.52 -32.41 15.27
CA SER A 155 21.21 -32.93 14.84
C SER A 155 20.28 -31.85 14.30
N THR A 156 20.33 -30.65 14.86
CA THR A 156 19.31 -29.61 14.66
C THR A 156 19.71 -28.57 13.62
N LEU A 157 20.92 -28.00 13.70
CA LEU A 157 21.33 -26.90 12.81
C LEU A 157 21.94 -27.34 11.49
N LYS A 158 22.51 -28.55 11.41
CA LYS A 158 23.25 -29.05 10.23
C LYS A 158 24.27 -28.01 9.73
N LEU A 159 25.05 -27.49 10.68
CA LEU A 159 26.00 -26.39 10.51
C LEU A 159 27.24 -26.68 11.36
N GLU A 160 28.37 -26.98 10.72
CA GLU A 160 29.62 -27.34 11.40
C GLU A 160 30.47 -26.08 11.68
N CYS A 161 29.89 -25.09 12.36
CA CYS A 161 30.61 -23.88 12.77
C CYS A 161 31.23 -23.98 14.18
N PRO A 162 32.29 -23.20 14.50
CA PRO A 162 32.91 -23.23 15.82
C PRO A 162 31.96 -22.79 16.94
N VAL A 163 32.03 -23.48 18.08
CA VAL A 163 31.18 -23.25 19.27
C VAL A 163 32.05 -22.77 20.43
N TYR A 164 31.67 -21.66 21.07
CA TYR A 164 32.34 -21.11 22.25
C TYR A 164 31.36 -20.94 23.42
N TYR A 165 31.77 -21.38 24.62
CA TYR A 165 30.98 -21.21 25.83
C TYR A 165 31.42 -19.94 26.57
N VAL A 166 30.50 -18.99 26.72
CA VAL A 166 30.76 -17.62 27.20
C VAL A 166 29.87 -17.24 28.37
N SER A 167 30.25 -16.18 29.08
CA SER A 167 29.42 -15.58 30.13
C SER A 167 29.47 -14.07 30.01
N ALA A 168 28.34 -13.46 29.62
CA ALA A 168 28.17 -12.01 29.67
C ALA A 168 28.44 -11.44 31.07
N LYS A 169 27.97 -12.13 32.12
CA LYS A 169 28.09 -11.69 33.52
C LYS A 169 29.53 -11.66 34.04
N THR A 170 30.36 -12.63 33.66
CA THR A 170 31.74 -12.78 34.18
C THR A 170 32.82 -12.41 33.16
N ARG A 171 32.44 -11.98 31.95
CA ARG A 171 33.30 -11.81 30.76
C ARG A 171 34.01 -13.07 30.26
N LYS A 172 33.75 -14.26 30.84
CA LYS A 172 34.44 -15.51 30.47
C LYS A 172 34.33 -15.76 28.96
N ASN A 173 35.49 -15.97 28.32
CA ASN A 173 35.70 -16.36 26.92
C ASN A 173 35.15 -15.39 25.84
N ILE A 174 34.70 -14.19 26.19
CA ILE A 174 34.08 -13.27 25.21
C ILE A 174 35.10 -12.71 24.21
N GLU A 175 36.25 -12.21 24.68
CA GLU A 175 37.25 -11.61 23.77
C GLU A 175 37.79 -12.66 22.78
N GLU A 176 38.12 -13.86 23.29
CA GLU A 176 38.58 -15.00 22.49
C GLU A 176 37.57 -15.41 21.40
N ALA A 177 36.28 -15.51 21.74
CA ALA A 177 35.27 -15.90 20.76
C ALA A 177 35.10 -14.86 19.63
N PHE A 178 35.17 -13.56 19.93
CA PHE A 178 35.14 -12.49 18.91
C PHE A 178 36.44 -12.41 18.10
N GLU A 179 37.59 -12.74 18.70
CA GLU A 179 38.86 -12.87 17.99
C GLU A 179 38.82 -14.05 16.99
N GLN A 180 38.34 -15.22 17.40
CA GLN A 180 38.17 -16.36 16.50
C GLN A 180 37.11 -16.11 15.41
N PHE A 181 36.03 -15.38 15.71
CA PHE A 181 35.08 -14.95 14.68
C PHE A 181 35.72 -14.01 13.66
N THR A 182 36.61 -13.11 14.10
CA THR A 182 37.41 -12.26 13.21
C THR A 182 38.31 -13.09 12.32
N ARG A 183 38.94 -14.15 12.85
CA ARG A 183 39.69 -15.14 12.05
C ARG A 183 38.83 -15.83 11.00
N VAL A 184 37.61 -16.27 11.33
CA VAL A 184 36.66 -16.86 10.37
C VAL A 184 36.32 -15.88 9.25
N LEU A 185 35.96 -14.64 9.57
CA LEU A 185 35.71 -13.56 8.59
C LEU A 185 36.90 -13.36 7.65
N ARG A 186 38.14 -13.39 8.17
CA ARG A 186 39.38 -13.18 7.41
C ARG A 186 39.74 -14.35 6.49
N VAL A 187 39.47 -15.59 6.90
CA VAL A 187 39.65 -16.78 6.06
C VAL A 187 38.67 -16.72 4.87
N PHE A 188 37.39 -16.43 5.10
CA PHE A 188 36.45 -16.18 4.00
C PHE A 188 36.89 -14.99 3.13
N GLU A 189 37.35 -13.87 3.71
CA GLU A 189 37.84 -12.71 2.94
C GLU A 189 39.08 -13.02 2.09
N THR A 190 39.78 -14.11 2.37
CA THR A 190 40.96 -14.56 1.61
C THR A 190 40.57 -15.59 0.55
N PHE A 191 39.69 -16.53 0.90
CA PHE A 191 39.24 -17.60 -0.01
C PHE A 191 38.37 -17.07 -1.16
N GLN A 192 37.50 -16.08 -0.90
CA GLN A 192 36.58 -15.53 -1.91
C GLN A 192 37.24 -14.46 -2.82
N LYS A 193 38.55 -14.21 -2.71
CA LYS A 193 39.31 -13.21 -3.51
C LYS A 193 39.87 -13.74 -4.84
N ASN A 194 39.28 -14.79 -5.41
CA ASN A 194 39.62 -15.22 -6.76
C ASN A 194 39.21 -14.10 -7.76
N PRO A 195 40.01 -13.72 -8.78
CA PRO A 195 39.82 -12.45 -9.51
C PRO A 195 38.51 -12.26 -10.29
N GLU A 196 37.69 -13.29 -10.45
CA GLU A 196 36.39 -13.24 -11.13
C GLU A 196 35.25 -12.72 -10.24
N TRP A 197 35.46 -12.55 -8.92
CA TRP A 197 34.39 -12.26 -7.96
C TRP A 197 34.51 -10.89 -7.27
N LYS A 198 33.38 -10.17 -7.13
CA LYS A 198 33.33 -8.80 -6.56
C LYS A 198 32.54 -8.74 -5.26
N TYR A 199 33.11 -8.09 -4.25
CA TYR A 199 32.42 -7.72 -3.00
C TYR A 199 31.34 -6.64 -3.23
N PRO A 200 30.31 -6.56 -2.36
CA PRO A 200 29.39 -5.42 -2.31
C PRO A 200 30.14 -4.10 -2.05
N ALA A 201 29.71 -3.02 -2.69
CA ALA A 201 30.29 -1.69 -2.47
C ALA A 201 29.80 -1.06 -1.15
N HIS A 202 30.65 -0.28 -0.48
CA HIS A 202 30.30 0.41 0.76
C HIS A 202 29.36 1.61 0.53
N GLY A 203 28.21 1.60 1.20
CA GLY A 203 27.48 2.82 1.58
C GLY A 203 28.32 3.66 2.56
N LYS A 204 28.17 4.99 2.54
CA LYS A 204 29.13 5.92 3.14
C LYS A 204 28.57 6.56 4.42
N SER A 205 28.52 5.79 5.51
CA SER A 205 28.11 6.28 6.85
C SER A 205 28.85 7.56 7.29
N SER A 206 28.13 8.57 7.76
CA SER A 206 28.68 9.90 8.10
C SER A 206 28.51 10.20 9.59
N THR A 207 29.54 9.92 10.39
CA THR A 207 29.64 10.40 11.77
C THR A 207 30.21 11.82 11.82
N SER A 208 29.53 12.70 12.55
CA SER A 208 29.90 14.09 12.77
C SER A 208 31.12 14.24 13.69
N ARG A 209 31.81 15.39 13.60
CA ARG A 209 32.72 15.85 14.65
C ARG A 209 32.29 17.23 15.16
N LEU A 210 31.67 17.27 16.34
CA LEU A 210 31.87 18.42 17.21
C LEU A 210 33.33 18.39 17.69
N GLY A 211 34.00 19.54 17.67
CA GLY A 211 35.35 19.67 18.21
C GLY A 211 35.31 20.04 19.69
N SER A 212 35.97 19.24 20.54
CA SER A 212 36.36 19.65 21.89
C SER A 212 37.83 20.09 21.89
N THR A 213 38.06 21.38 22.12
CA THR A 213 39.40 21.94 22.36
C THR A 213 39.84 21.70 23.79
N LEU A 214 41.08 21.23 24.01
CA LEU A 214 42.02 21.79 25.01
C LEU A 214 43.41 21.13 24.98
N SER A 215 44.45 21.95 25.23
CA SER A 215 45.81 21.65 25.76
C SER A 215 46.61 20.45 25.19
N SER A 216 47.86 20.56 24.72
CA SER A 216 48.94 21.54 25.01
C SER A 216 50.25 21.12 24.29
N HIS A 217 51.18 22.07 24.11
CA HIS A 217 52.66 21.91 24.06
C HIS A 217 53.28 20.74 23.24
N SER A 218 54.19 20.96 22.27
CA SER A 218 55.35 21.85 22.36
C SER A 218 56.15 21.99 21.05
N ALA A 219 57.01 23.02 21.03
CA ALA A 219 58.35 23.04 20.42
C ALA A 219 58.57 22.89 18.89
N ARG A 220 58.90 24.06 18.30
CA ARG A 220 60.17 24.39 17.58
C ARG A 220 60.23 24.38 16.04
N ARG A 221 60.77 25.53 15.57
CA ARG A 221 61.67 25.75 14.41
C ARG A 221 61.01 25.62 13.02
N SER A 222 60.76 26.74 12.33
CA SER A 222 61.71 27.48 11.45
C SER A 222 61.96 26.74 10.11
N SER A 223 61.93 27.35 8.93
CA SER A 223 62.26 28.76 8.61
C SER A 223 61.85 29.19 7.19
N THR A 224 61.65 30.51 7.02
CA THR A 224 62.01 31.34 5.84
C THR A 224 61.42 31.12 4.43
N LYS A 225 60.85 32.24 3.94
CA LYS A 225 61.12 32.93 2.64
C LYS A 225 60.61 32.33 1.31
N SER A 226 59.65 33.08 0.75
CA SER A 226 59.69 33.72 -0.60
C SER A 226 59.56 32.80 -1.85
N SER A 227 59.07 33.25 -3.01
CA SER A 227 58.90 34.63 -3.53
C SER A 227 57.86 34.76 -4.67
N LYS A 228 57.15 35.89 -4.67
CA LYS A 228 56.77 36.78 -5.79
C LYS A 228 56.34 36.23 -7.19
N SER A 229 55.29 36.91 -7.68
CA SER A 229 55.02 37.38 -9.07
C SER A 229 54.65 36.37 -10.17
N GLY A 230 53.72 36.69 -11.08
CA GLY A 230 52.86 37.89 -11.13
C GLY A 230 52.05 38.02 -12.43
N GLY A 231 51.02 38.86 -12.43
CA GLY A 231 50.20 39.19 -13.60
C GLY A 231 49.11 40.23 -13.27
N LYS A 232 49.22 41.46 -13.80
CA LYS A 232 48.31 42.60 -13.59
C LYS A 232 47.87 43.20 -14.93
N ARG A 233 46.61 43.63 -15.03
CA ARG A 233 46.05 44.88 -15.65
C ARG A 233 44.58 44.64 -16.05
N GLY A 234 43.65 45.61 -15.99
CA GLY A 234 43.66 47.00 -15.48
C GLY A 234 42.28 47.39 -14.91
N LEU A 235 42.21 48.29 -13.91
CA LEU A 235 41.90 49.75 -14.00
C LEU A 235 40.37 50.04 -14.10
N LEU A 236 39.67 50.65 -13.11
CA LEU A 236 39.70 52.06 -12.59
C LEU A 236 39.10 53.07 -13.62
N ARG A 237 38.25 54.07 -13.30
CA ARG A 237 37.69 54.63 -12.03
C ARG A 237 36.52 55.63 -12.31
N GLU A 238 35.75 55.99 -11.27
CA GLU A 238 34.97 57.24 -10.98
C GLU A 238 34.68 58.31 -12.07
N MET A 239 33.46 58.90 -12.07
CA MET A 239 33.23 60.31 -11.66
C MET A 239 31.74 60.73 -11.51
N ILE A 240 31.51 61.94 -10.98
CA ILE A 240 30.24 62.48 -10.40
C ILE A 240 29.79 63.76 -11.16
N SER A 241 28.47 64.04 -11.28
CA SER A 241 27.80 65.27 -10.75
C SER A 241 26.56 65.80 -11.51
N GLN A 242 25.66 66.47 -10.75
CA GLN A 242 24.61 67.46 -11.14
C GLN A 242 23.37 66.93 -11.92
N ASN A 243 22.13 67.44 -11.80
CA ASN A 243 21.38 68.35 -10.88
C ASN A 243 19.85 68.28 -11.26
N SER A 244 18.82 68.74 -10.52
CA SER A 244 18.60 69.10 -9.09
C SER A 244 17.09 69.45 -8.83
N THR A 245 16.64 69.47 -7.56
CA THR A 245 15.47 70.26 -7.00
C THR A 245 14.01 69.93 -7.44
N ILE A 246 12.92 70.10 -6.64
CA ILE A 246 12.67 70.82 -5.36
C ILE A 246 11.54 70.17 -4.49
N GLU A 247 11.35 70.70 -3.26
CA GLU A 247 10.42 70.37 -2.13
C GLU A 247 8.90 70.10 -2.45
N ARG A 248 7.93 69.72 -1.56
CA ARG A 248 7.73 69.93 -0.09
C ARG A 248 6.50 69.14 0.50
N ARG A 249 6.55 68.72 1.80
CA ARG A 249 5.49 68.50 2.88
C ARG A 249 4.06 67.97 2.51
N SER A 250 3.36 67.07 3.22
CA SER A 250 3.01 66.92 4.68
C SER A 250 2.48 65.47 4.97
N ARG A 251 2.67 64.79 6.12
CA ARG A 251 1.92 64.83 7.43
C ARG A 251 0.37 64.78 7.29
N MET A 252 -0.44 64.00 8.04
CA MET A 252 -0.25 63.07 9.21
C MET A 252 -1.61 62.36 9.58
N THR A 253 -1.62 61.16 10.22
CA THR A 253 -2.66 60.60 11.16
C THR A 253 -4.16 60.44 10.71
N PHE A 254 -5.08 59.62 11.29
CA PHE A 254 -5.12 58.31 12.02
C PHE A 254 -6.63 57.90 12.23
N GLN A 255 -6.91 56.75 12.88
CA GLN A 255 -8.17 56.35 13.61
C GLN A 255 -9.42 55.77 12.90
N HIS A 256 -9.67 54.46 13.17
CA HIS A 256 -10.82 53.87 13.90
C HIS A 256 -12.28 54.39 13.74
N LEU A 257 -13.22 53.50 13.34
CA LEU A 257 -14.35 52.93 14.15
C LEU A 257 -15.45 52.24 13.29
N PHE A 258 -16.08 51.19 13.83
CA PHE A 258 -17.40 50.66 13.40
C PHE A 258 -18.54 51.60 13.89
N PRO A 259 -19.76 51.55 13.30
CA PRO A 259 -20.84 50.83 14.00
C PRO A 259 -21.96 50.18 13.14
N HIS A 260 -22.53 49.12 13.72
CA HIS A 260 -23.95 48.67 13.75
C HIS A 260 -24.98 48.91 12.62
N GLN A 261 -25.63 47.79 12.26
CA GLN A 261 -27.10 47.54 12.22
C GLN A 261 -28.07 48.70 11.88
N ASN A 262 -28.97 48.47 10.92
CA ASN A 262 -30.38 48.23 11.28
C ASN A 262 -31.25 47.53 10.22
N ASN A 263 -32.38 46.98 10.67
CA ASN A 263 -33.38 46.24 9.90
C ASN A 263 -34.22 47.09 8.94
N MET A 264 -34.68 46.47 7.85
CA MET A 264 -36.09 46.43 7.39
C MET A 264 -36.23 45.16 6.52
N MET A 265 -37.15 44.22 6.78
CA MET A 265 -38.59 44.25 6.43
C MET A 265 -38.83 44.59 4.94
N MET A 266 -39.73 43.94 4.20
CA MET A 266 -40.57 42.75 4.41
C MET A 266 -41.20 42.43 3.03
N ASN A 267 -41.58 41.17 2.77
CA ASN A 267 -42.65 40.79 1.82
C ASN A 267 -42.44 41.12 0.31
N SER A 268 -43.08 40.43 -0.64
CA SER A 268 -43.79 39.13 -0.65
C SER A 268 -44.05 38.72 -2.12
N SER A 269 -44.59 37.51 -2.33
CA SER A 269 -45.57 37.18 -3.39
C SER A 269 -45.26 37.62 -4.83
N SER A 270 -44.68 36.75 -5.66
CA SER A 270 -45.42 35.82 -6.54
C SER A 270 -46.09 36.47 -7.76
N ASN A 271 -45.72 36.03 -8.96
CA ASN A 271 -46.62 35.28 -9.85
C ASN A 271 -45.89 34.71 -11.08
N GLN A 272 -46.49 33.66 -11.64
CA GLN A 272 -46.16 33.07 -12.94
C GLN A 272 -46.68 33.97 -14.08
N GLU A 273 -46.07 33.90 -15.27
CA GLU A 273 -46.75 33.38 -16.47
C GLU A 273 -45.79 33.26 -17.67
N ASP A 274 -46.22 32.49 -18.67
CA ASP A 274 -45.43 32.04 -19.82
C ASP A 274 -45.05 33.15 -20.83
N ASN A 275 -43.98 32.94 -21.60
CA ASN A 275 -44.07 32.86 -23.06
C ASN A 275 -42.75 32.44 -23.74
N SER A 276 -42.85 31.45 -24.62
CA SER A 276 -41.85 31.06 -25.64
C SER A 276 -41.90 32.00 -26.88
N PRO A 277 -41.09 31.81 -27.94
CA PRO A 277 -39.72 31.28 -28.05
C PRO A 277 -38.77 32.27 -28.78
N LEU A 278 -37.45 32.06 -28.72
CA LEU A 278 -36.54 32.58 -29.76
C LEU A 278 -35.33 31.65 -29.93
N SER A 279 -35.16 31.15 -31.16
CA SER A 279 -34.12 30.17 -31.51
C SER A 279 -32.80 30.86 -31.86
N PHE A 280 -31.71 30.37 -31.26
CA PHE A 280 -30.35 30.61 -31.76
C PHE A 280 -29.63 29.28 -31.95
N ASN A 281 -29.37 28.93 -33.22
CA ASN A 281 -28.49 27.82 -33.56
C ASN A 281 -27.08 28.12 -33.07
N THR A 282 -26.56 27.27 -32.19
CA THR A 282 -25.12 27.13 -31.97
C THR A 282 -24.76 25.67 -32.18
N HIS A 283 -23.69 25.42 -32.94
CA HIS A 283 -23.18 24.07 -33.15
C HIS A 283 -22.59 23.55 -31.84
N SER A 284 -23.29 22.64 -31.16
CA SER A 284 -22.71 21.87 -30.08
C SER A 284 -21.71 20.85 -30.64
N SER A 285 -20.44 21.06 -30.33
CA SER A 285 -19.46 19.97 -30.35
C SER A 285 -19.85 18.97 -29.26
N SER A 286 -19.90 17.69 -29.60
CA SER A 286 -20.35 16.64 -28.69
C SER A 286 -19.36 16.47 -27.53
N SER A 287 -19.74 16.96 -26.35
CA SER A 287 -19.08 16.61 -25.09
C SER A 287 -19.33 15.12 -24.81
N SER A 288 -18.27 14.31 -24.98
CA SER A 288 -18.32 12.88 -24.64
C SER A 288 -18.52 12.71 -23.13
N SER A 289 -19.63 12.10 -22.74
CA SER A 289 -19.92 11.75 -21.35
C SER A 289 -18.91 10.71 -20.84
N ILE A 290 -18.32 10.98 -19.67
CA ILE A 290 -17.30 10.11 -19.07
C ILE A 290 -18.03 9.09 -18.18
N ALA A 291 -18.03 7.84 -18.61
CA ALA A 291 -18.99 6.82 -18.15
C ALA A 291 -18.54 6.01 -16.91
N MET A 292 -19.51 5.55 -16.11
CA MET A 292 -19.36 4.97 -14.76
C MET A 292 -19.26 3.43 -14.70
N ASN A 293 -18.17 2.81 -14.19
CA ASN A 293 -17.96 1.33 -14.21
C ASN A 293 -18.44 0.58 -12.93
N SER A 294 -19.18 -0.54 -12.97
CA SER A 294 -19.52 -1.23 -11.70
C SER A 294 -18.39 -2.02 -11.04
N THR A 295 -18.40 -2.01 -9.70
CA THR A 295 -17.35 -2.57 -8.83
C THR A 295 -17.31 -4.09 -8.79
N CYS A 296 -18.33 -4.74 -9.34
CA CYS A 296 -18.67 -6.15 -9.20
C CYS A 296 -17.61 -7.13 -9.78
N GLY A 297 -17.76 -8.42 -9.47
CA GLY A 297 -16.92 -9.49 -10.03
C GLY A 297 -17.63 -10.26 -11.15
N ILE A 298 -17.02 -10.34 -12.33
CA ILE A 298 -17.42 -11.27 -13.40
C ILE A 298 -16.41 -12.40 -13.47
N VAL A 299 -16.90 -13.63 -13.63
CA VAL A 299 -16.10 -14.80 -14.00
C VAL A 299 -16.89 -15.61 -15.03
N ALA A 300 -16.25 -16.06 -16.09
CA ALA A 300 -16.80 -17.06 -17.00
C ALA A 300 -15.73 -18.04 -17.45
N PHE A 301 -16.17 -19.22 -17.90
CA PHE A 301 -15.30 -20.29 -18.32
C PHE A 301 -15.95 -21.09 -19.44
N VAL A 302 -15.14 -21.52 -20.41
CA VAL A 302 -15.54 -22.46 -21.46
C VAL A 302 -14.40 -23.46 -21.70
N SER A 303 -14.72 -24.76 -21.71
CA SER A 303 -13.77 -25.81 -22.07
C SER A 303 -14.43 -26.98 -22.79
N LYS A 304 -13.60 -27.88 -23.33
CA LYS A 304 -14.08 -29.13 -23.96
C LYS A 304 -14.45 -30.24 -22.97
N LYS A 305 -13.97 -30.20 -21.72
CA LYS A 305 -14.02 -31.34 -20.79
C LYS A 305 -13.99 -31.00 -19.30
N GLU A 306 -13.40 -29.88 -18.90
CA GLU A 306 -13.29 -29.50 -17.48
C GLU A 306 -14.61 -28.89 -17.00
N PRO A 307 -15.16 -29.33 -15.85
CA PRO A 307 -16.37 -28.74 -15.27
C PRO A 307 -16.14 -27.27 -14.87
N ALA A 308 -17.05 -26.39 -15.28
CA ALA A 308 -16.95 -24.95 -15.03
C ALA A 308 -17.15 -24.60 -13.54
N ARG A 309 -18.00 -25.35 -12.82
CA ARG A 309 -18.50 -25.00 -11.48
C ARG A 309 -17.39 -24.63 -10.48
N ASP A 310 -16.31 -25.41 -10.42
CA ASP A 310 -15.27 -25.29 -9.41
C ASP A 310 -14.34 -24.09 -9.74
N ILE A 311 -14.08 -23.87 -11.03
CA ILE A 311 -13.33 -22.72 -11.57
C ILE A 311 -14.11 -21.41 -11.35
N LEU A 312 -15.42 -21.41 -11.61
CA LEU A 312 -16.30 -20.27 -11.37
C LEU A 312 -16.37 -19.92 -9.88
N MET A 313 -16.53 -20.92 -9.00
CA MET A 313 -16.54 -20.74 -7.55
C MET A 313 -15.20 -20.21 -7.01
N ASP A 314 -14.08 -20.67 -7.56
CA ASP A 314 -12.74 -20.15 -7.23
C ASP A 314 -12.61 -18.68 -7.63
N GLY A 315 -12.97 -18.33 -8.86
CA GLY A 315 -12.94 -16.95 -9.33
C GLY A 315 -13.84 -16.04 -8.48
N LEU A 316 -15.07 -16.45 -8.17
CA LEU A 316 -15.97 -15.69 -7.29
C LEU A 316 -15.41 -15.52 -5.87
N SER A 317 -14.67 -16.51 -5.36
CA SER A 317 -14.00 -16.40 -4.06
C SER A 317 -12.88 -15.37 -4.07
N ILE A 318 -12.12 -15.29 -5.17
CA ILE A 318 -11.04 -14.32 -5.37
C ILE A 318 -11.58 -12.90 -5.58
N LEU A 319 -12.76 -12.77 -6.21
CA LEU A 319 -13.46 -11.50 -6.46
C LEU A 319 -14.54 -11.15 -5.42
N GLN A 320 -14.61 -11.84 -4.27
CA GLN A 320 -15.64 -11.52 -3.26
C GLN A 320 -15.42 -10.13 -2.63
N ASN A 321 -14.18 -9.62 -2.59
CA ASN A 321 -13.88 -8.27 -2.07
C ASN A 321 -14.43 -7.12 -2.94
N ARG A 322 -14.82 -7.42 -4.19
CA ARG A 322 -15.45 -6.48 -5.14
C ARG A 322 -16.96 -6.35 -4.95
N GLY A 323 -17.61 -7.39 -4.43
CA GLY A 323 -19.04 -7.39 -4.14
C GLY A 323 -19.46 -8.62 -3.33
N TYR A 324 -20.32 -8.42 -2.34
CA TYR A 324 -20.79 -9.49 -1.45
C TYR A 324 -22.27 -9.36 -1.05
N ASP A 325 -23.02 -8.44 -1.67
CA ASP A 325 -24.47 -8.34 -1.44
C ASP A 325 -25.19 -9.56 -2.02
N SER A 326 -24.77 -10.03 -3.19
CA SER A 326 -25.25 -11.27 -3.78
C SER A 326 -24.21 -11.94 -4.68
N ALA A 327 -24.40 -13.22 -4.96
CA ALA A 327 -23.57 -14.00 -5.87
C ALA A 327 -24.42 -15.04 -6.61
N GLY A 328 -24.00 -15.42 -7.82
CA GLY A 328 -24.68 -16.45 -8.58
C GLY A 328 -23.82 -17.08 -9.67
N ILE A 329 -24.20 -18.30 -10.07
CA ILE A 329 -23.61 -19.08 -11.16
C ILE A 329 -24.73 -19.55 -12.07
N ALA A 330 -24.51 -19.48 -13.38
CA ALA A 330 -25.25 -20.27 -14.36
C ALA A 330 -24.29 -21.12 -15.19
N THR A 331 -24.67 -22.36 -15.41
CA THR A 331 -23.99 -23.28 -16.33
C THR A 331 -24.98 -23.77 -17.39
N MET A 332 -24.46 -24.21 -18.54
CA MET A 332 -25.29 -24.71 -19.64
C MET A 332 -25.06 -26.21 -19.83
N ARG A 333 -26.16 -26.93 -20.08
CA ARG A 333 -26.19 -28.39 -20.23
C ARG A 333 -27.20 -28.79 -21.30
N PRO A 334 -27.11 -30.01 -21.86
CA PRO A 334 -28.21 -30.58 -22.64
C PRO A 334 -29.52 -30.54 -21.84
N ASP A 335 -30.63 -30.14 -22.45
CA ASP A 335 -31.91 -29.99 -21.76
C ASP A 335 -32.42 -31.36 -21.29
N PRO A 336 -32.51 -31.63 -19.97
CA PRO A 336 -32.96 -32.92 -19.44
C PRO A 336 -34.44 -33.23 -19.76
N ASN A 337 -35.22 -32.24 -20.20
CA ASN A 337 -36.63 -32.40 -20.58
C ASN A 337 -36.83 -32.57 -22.09
N SER A 338 -35.79 -32.33 -22.90
CA SER A 338 -35.88 -32.46 -24.36
C SER A 338 -35.50 -33.86 -24.83
N LYS A 339 -36.15 -34.30 -25.92
CA LYS A 339 -35.74 -35.51 -26.66
C LYS A 339 -34.69 -35.20 -27.74
N ASP A 340 -34.49 -33.93 -28.05
CA ASP A 340 -33.46 -33.48 -28.98
C ASP A 340 -32.13 -33.34 -28.23
N GLN A 341 -31.14 -34.14 -28.62
CA GLN A 341 -29.80 -34.13 -28.05
C GLN A 341 -29.00 -32.85 -28.37
N GLN A 342 -29.50 -32.01 -29.28
CA GLN A 342 -28.95 -30.68 -29.59
C GLN A 342 -29.67 -29.53 -28.85
N SER A 343 -30.66 -29.85 -28.01
CA SER A 343 -31.34 -28.87 -27.17
C SER A 343 -30.56 -28.63 -25.87
N TYR A 344 -30.42 -27.37 -25.46
CA TYR A 344 -29.67 -26.96 -24.27
C TYR A 344 -30.56 -26.11 -23.34
N SER A 345 -30.27 -26.17 -22.05
CA SER A 345 -30.91 -25.34 -21.02
C SER A 345 -29.89 -24.82 -20.01
N PHE A 346 -30.25 -23.73 -19.33
CA PHE A 346 -29.43 -23.16 -18.26
C PHE A 346 -29.80 -23.74 -16.89
N HIS A 347 -28.80 -24.05 -16.07
CA HIS A 347 -28.97 -24.32 -14.65
C HIS A 347 -28.37 -23.18 -13.84
N THR A 348 -29.21 -22.47 -13.08
CA THR A 348 -28.83 -21.23 -12.37
C THR A 348 -29.05 -21.37 -10.88
N THR A 349 -28.04 -21.03 -10.07
CA THR A 349 -28.19 -20.83 -8.62
C THR A 349 -27.68 -19.42 -8.28
N LYS A 350 -28.44 -18.66 -7.49
CA LYS A 350 -28.10 -17.29 -7.11
C LYS A 350 -28.74 -16.88 -5.79
N TYR A 351 -27.97 -16.17 -4.97
CA TYR A 351 -28.31 -15.86 -3.58
C TYR A 351 -27.82 -14.47 -3.19
N ALA A 352 -28.65 -13.73 -2.47
CA ALA A 352 -28.28 -12.56 -1.70
C ALA A 352 -27.82 -12.94 -0.28
N SER A 353 -26.95 -12.13 0.30
CA SER A 353 -26.52 -12.27 1.69
C SER A 353 -27.67 -11.87 2.60
N SER A 354 -28.21 -12.82 3.37
CA SER A 354 -29.44 -12.66 4.16
C SER A 354 -29.25 -12.92 5.65
N GLN A 355 -28.27 -13.75 6.03
CA GLN A 355 -27.95 -14.04 7.43
C GLN A 355 -26.87 -13.11 7.98
N THR A 356 -26.02 -12.56 7.12
CA THR A 356 -24.88 -11.71 7.45
C THR A 356 -24.72 -10.60 6.41
N THR A 357 -23.62 -9.85 6.45
CA THR A 357 -23.23 -8.94 5.35
C THR A 357 -22.79 -9.68 4.09
N SER A 358 -22.33 -10.95 4.15
CA SER A 358 -21.60 -11.58 3.03
C SER A 358 -21.79 -13.10 2.81
N ASP A 359 -22.86 -13.70 3.32
CA ASP A 359 -23.14 -15.15 3.25
C ASP A 359 -23.55 -15.68 1.86
N ALA A 360 -23.84 -14.83 0.88
CA ALA A 360 -24.24 -15.20 -0.48
C ALA A 360 -23.33 -16.28 -1.10
N LEU A 361 -22.02 -16.10 -1.04
CA LEU A 361 -21.05 -17.04 -1.63
C LEU A 361 -21.00 -18.38 -0.88
N LYS A 362 -21.26 -18.38 0.43
CA LYS A 362 -21.36 -19.61 1.22
C LYS A 362 -22.59 -20.41 0.81
N ARG A 363 -23.77 -19.76 0.74
CA ARG A 363 -25.03 -20.36 0.25
C ARG A 363 -24.84 -20.95 -1.16
N LEU A 364 -24.16 -20.22 -2.04
CA LEU A 364 -23.86 -20.66 -3.41
C LEU A 364 -22.93 -21.90 -3.46
N ARG A 365 -21.98 -22.01 -2.53
CA ARG A 365 -21.08 -23.17 -2.42
C ARG A 365 -21.83 -24.43 -1.97
N GLU A 366 -22.84 -24.31 -1.11
CA GLU A 366 -23.66 -25.43 -0.67
C GLU A 366 -24.44 -26.08 -1.84
N THR A 367 -24.88 -25.29 -2.82
CA THR A 367 -25.59 -25.78 -4.02
C THR A 367 -24.69 -26.10 -5.22
N LEU A 368 -23.37 -25.91 -5.12
CA LEU A 368 -22.46 -26.01 -6.26
C LEU A 368 -22.49 -27.38 -6.96
N HIS A 369 -22.72 -28.45 -6.21
CA HIS A 369 -22.85 -29.81 -6.72
C HIS A 369 -23.95 -29.98 -7.79
N THR A 370 -24.99 -29.13 -7.76
CA THR A 370 -26.10 -29.15 -8.73
C THR A 370 -25.69 -28.69 -10.14
N HIS A 371 -24.53 -28.04 -10.29
CA HIS A 371 -23.97 -27.62 -11.58
C HIS A 371 -23.28 -28.76 -12.36
N GLY A 372 -23.34 -30.01 -11.86
CA GLY A 372 -23.01 -31.20 -12.66
C GLY A 372 -21.56 -31.20 -13.17
N SER A 373 -21.38 -31.64 -14.41
CA SER A 373 -20.12 -31.62 -15.16
C SER A 373 -20.15 -30.64 -16.33
N ASP A 374 -21.00 -29.61 -16.24
CA ASP A 374 -21.23 -28.62 -17.28
C ASP A 374 -19.92 -27.86 -17.59
N THR A 375 -19.49 -27.82 -18.86
CA THR A 375 -18.15 -27.33 -19.25
C THR A 375 -18.09 -25.85 -19.64
N ILE A 376 -19.24 -25.17 -19.66
CA ILE A 376 -19.38 -23.74 -19.93
C ILE A 376 -20.30 -23.10 -18.89
N GLY A 377 -19.94 -21.90 -18.43
CA GLY A 377 -20.74 -21.16 -17.46
C GLY A 377 -20.25 -19.73 -17.21
N ILE A 378 -21.14 -18.94 -16.61
CA ILE A 378 -20.92 -17.56 -16.18
C ILE A 378 -21.28 -17.42 -14.70
N ALA A 379 -20.60 -16.52 -14.02
CA ALA A 379 -20.75 -16.29 -12.59
C ALA A 379 -20.53 -14.82 -12.24
N HIS A 380 -21.16 -14.39 -11.16
CA HIS A 380 -21.11 -12.99 -10.71
C HIS A 380 -21.06 -12.85 -9.19
N THR A 381 -20.33 -11.84 -8.71
CA THR A 381 -20.47 -11.26 -7.38
C THR A 381 -20.90 -9.80 -7.48
N ARG A 382 -21.97 -9.43 -6.77
CA ARG A 382 -22.66 -8.15 -6.92
C ARG A 382 -22.51 -7.26 -5.70
N TRP A 383 -22.31 -5.96 -5.96
CA TRP A 383 -22.62 -4.85 -5.07
C TRP A 383 -23.86 -4.16 -5.64
N ALA A 384 -24.89 -3.90 -4.83
CA ALA A 384 -26.18 -3.47 -5.33
C ALA A 384 -26.22 -1.95 -5.60
N THR A 385 -26.06 -1.55 -6.86
CA THR A 385 -26.26 -0.16 -7.31
C THR A 385 -27.73 0.14 -7.63
N HIS A 386 -28.40 -0.75 -8.38
CA HIS A 386 -29.81 -0.66 -8.76
C HIS A 386 -30.64 -1.81 -8.18
N GLY A 387 -31.76 -1.50 -7.54
CA GLY A 387 -32.66 -2.50 -6.96
C GLY A 387 -32.13 -3.16 -5.68
N ALA A 388 -33.05 -3.64 -4.84
CA ALA A 388 -32.73 -4.15 -3.51
C ALA A 388 -31.83 -5.41 -3.54
N LYS A 389 -31.11 -5.67 -2.43
CA LYS A 389 -30.34 -6.89 -2.19
C LYS A 389 -31.28 -8.10 -2.05
N THR A 390 -31.59 -8.76 -3.17
CA THR A 390 -32.49 -9.92 -3.23
C THR A 390 -31.95 -11.02 -4.15
N ASP A 391 -32.37 -12.27 -3.93
CA ASP A 391 -32.03 -13.41 -4.81
C ASP A 391 -32.51 -13.16 -6.27
N ILE A 392 -33.59 -12.38 -6.46
CA ILE A 392 -34.12 -12.00 -7.78
C ILE A 392 -33.19 -11.03 -8.53
N ASN A 393 -32.75 -9.96 -7.85
CA ASN A 393 -31.84 -8.93 -8.38
C ASN A 393 -30.36 -9.39 -8.41
N ALA A 394 -30.04 -10.58 -7.91
CA ALA A 394 -28.72 -11.19 -8.10
C ALA A 394 -28.52 -11.57 -9.58
N HIS A 395 -27.30 -11.46 -10.08
CA HIS A 395 -26.97 -11.96 -11.42
C HIS A 395 -26.71 -13.49 -11.35
N PRO A 396 -26.81 -14.25 -12.45
CA PRO A 396 -27.17 -13.83 -13.82
C PRO A 396 -28.64 -13.47 -14.04
N HIS A 397 -28.92 -12.74 -15.14
CA HIS A 397 -30.26 -12.44 -15.65
C HIS A 397 -30.51 -13.13 -17.00
N MET A 398 -31.76 -13.48 -17.28
CA MET A 398 -32.19 -14.29 -18.42
C MET A 398 -33.32 -13.59 -19.20
N ASP A 399 -33.36 -13.73 -20.52
CA ASP A 399 -34.44 -13.19 -21.36
C ASP A 399 -35.78 -13.89 -21.11
N GLN A 400 -36.88 -13.28 -21.55
CA GLN A 400 -38.23 -13.81 -21.38
C GLN A 400 -38.42 -15.18 -22.04
N SER A 401 -37.70 -15.46 -23.14
CA SER A 401 -37.79 -16.73 -23.88
C SER A 401 -36.83 -17.81 -23.36
N GLY A 402 -35.97 -17.52 -22.37
CA GLY A 402 -35.08 -18.49 -21.74
C GLY A 402 -33.89 -18.97 -22.59
N ARG A 403 -33.51 -18.21 -23.63
CA ARG A 403 -32.45 -18.55 -24.58
C ARG A 403 -31.17 -17.76 -24.42
N VAL A 404 -31.20 -16.64 -23.69
CA VAL A 404 -30.06 -15.76 -23.48
C VAL A 404 -29.93 -15.51 -21.98
N ILE A 405 -28.72 -15.65 -21.46
CA ILE A 405 -28.41 -15.36 -20.06
C ILE A 405 -27.09 -14.59 -19.98
N LEU A 406 -27.03 -13.57 -19.12
CA LEU A 406 -25.85 -12.72 -19.00
C LEU A 406 -25.52 -12.30 -17.57
N VAL A 407 -24.25 -11.93 -17.39
CA VAL A 407 -23.72 -11.19 -16.25
C VAL A 407 -23.19 -9.84 -16.73
N HIS A 408 -23.35 -8.81 -15.90
CA HIS A 408 -23.05 -7.43 -16.23
C HIS A 408 -22.26 -6.74 -15.12
N ASN A 409 -21.24 -5.98 -15.51
CA ASN A 409 -20.56 -4.99 -14.69
C ASN A 409 -20.64 -3.61 -15.34
N GLY A 410 -21.51 -2.73 -14.85
CA GLY A 410 -21.64 -1.37 -15.37
C GLY A 410 -22.87 -0.69 -14.78
N VAL A 411 -23.24 0.43 -15.39
CA VAL A 411 -24.50 1.14 -15.15
C VAL A 411 -25.03 1.55 -16.53
N ILE A 412 -26.29 1.19 -16.81
CA ILE A 412 -26.97 1.61 -18.04
C ILE A 412 -27.86 2.82 -17.74
N GLU A 413 -27.42 3.99 -18.20
CA GLU A 413 -28.02 5.29 -17.90
C GLU A 413 -29.41 5.44 -18.53
N ASN A 414 -29.59 5.00 -19.78
CA ASN A 414 -30.87 5.02 -20.50
C ASN A 414 -31.77 3.79 -20.22
N SER A 415 -31.46 2.97 -19.21
CA SER A 415 -32.21 1.74 -18.90
C SER A 415 -33.70 1.97 -18.63
N GLY A 416 -34.08 3.13 -18.08
CA GLY A 416 -35.48 3.51 -17.83
C GLY A 416 -36.29 3.76 -19.10
N GLU A 417 -35.66 4.19 -20.19
CA GLU A 417 -36.31 4.43 -21.49
C GLU A 417 -36.48 3.12 -22.25
N LEU A 418 -35.37 2.37 -22.37
CA LEU A 418 -35.35 1.03 -22.97
C LEU A 418 -36.35 0.08 -22.30
N LYS A 419 -36.50 0.14 -20.97
CA LYS A 419 -37.48 -0.67 -20.22
C LYS A 419 -38.93 -0.35 -20.63
N LYS A 420 -39.28 0.92 -20.87
CA LYS A 420 -40.61 1.31 -21.37
C LYS A 420 -40.83 0.79 -22.78
N GLU A 421 -39.86 0.99 -23.67
CA GLU A 421 -39.93 0.51 -25.05
C GLU A 421 -40.15 -1.01 -25.14
N LEU A 422 -39.41 -1.80 -24.35
CA LEU A 422 -39.55 -3.26 -24.31
C LEU A 422 -40.91 -3.72 -23.78
N ILE A 423 -41.51 -2.99 -22.83
CA ILE A 423 -42.86 -3.26 -22.34
C ILE A 423 -43.90 -2.92 -23.43
N GLU A 424 -43.83 -1.72 -24.00
CA GLU A 424 -44.84 -1.16 -24.90
C GLU A 424 -44.83 -1.81 -26.29
N LYS A 425 -43.66 -2.00 -26.90
CA LYS A 425 -43.53 -2.54 -28.27
C LYS A 425 -43.43 -4.06 -28.32
N HIS A 426 -42.82 -4.69 -27.31
CA HIS A 426 -42.48 -6.11 -27.33
C HIS A 426 -43.19 -6.94 -26.24
N GLY A 427 -43.97 -6.32 -25.35
CA GLY A 427 -44.76 -7.03 -24.34
C GLY A 427 -43.91 -7.74 -23.27
N ILE A 428 -42.67 -7.27 -23.05
CA ILE A 428 -41.73 -7.89 -22.11
C ILE A 428 -42.16 -7.70 -20.66
N LYS A 429 -42.13 -8.79 -19.88
CA LYS A 429 -42.43 -8.82 -18.45
C LYS A 429 -41.14 -8.93 -17.64
N PHE A 430 -40.75 -7.82 -17.03
CA PHE A 430 -39.60 -7.74 -16.13
C PHE A 430 -39.89 -8.43 -14.79
N LYS A 431 -38.90 -9.18 -14.30
CA LYS A 431 -38.96 -9.89 -13.01
C LYS A 431 -38.17 -9.15 -11.92
N SER A 432 -37.26 -8.25 -12.30
CA SER A 432 -36.31 -7.57 -11.43
C SER A 432 -36.36 -6.04 -11.57
N GLU A 433 -35.67 -5.39 -10.65
CA GLU A 433 -35.48 -3.94 -10.60
C GLU A 433 -34.20 -3.50 -11.33
N THR A 434 -33.44 -4.44 -11.89
CA THR A 434 -32.09 -4.19 -12.42
C THR A 434 -32.11 -3.61 -13.84
N ASP A 435 -31.15 -2.73 -14.11
CA ASP A 435 -30.73 -2.32 -15.45
C ASP A 435 -30.27 -3.51 -16.30
N THR A 436 -29.64 -4.49 -15.66
CA THR A 436 -29.07 -5.69 -16.25
C THR A 436 -30.12 -6.59 -16.92
N GLU A 437 -31.34 -6.64 -16.38
CA GLU A 437 -32.45 -7.32 -17.07
C GLU A 437 -32.88 -6.58 -18.34
N VAL A 438 -32.77 -5.25 -18.41
CA VAL A 438 -33.08 -4.49 -19.63
C VAL A 438 -32.16 -4.91 -20.77
N ILE A 439 -30.87 -5.11 -20.48
CA ILE A 439 -29.88 -5.59 -21.45
C ILE A 439 -30.25 -6.97 -22.01
N VAL A 440 -30.56 -7.94 -21.14
CA VAL A 440 -30.81 -9.34 -21.59
C VAL A 440 -32.12 -9.44 -22.38
N GLN A 441 -33.14 -8.67 -22.03
CA GLN A 441 -34.40 -8.61 -22.77
C GLN A 441 -34.21 -7.94 -24.14
N LEU A 442 -33.41 -6.87 -24.22
CA LEU A 442 -33.08 -6.21 -25.49
C LEU A 442 -32.34 -7.14 -26.45
N ILE A 443 -31.34 -7.90 -25.96
CA ILE A 443 -30.64 -8.92 -26.75
C ILE A 443 -31.61 -10.02 -27.18
N GLY A 444 -32.52 -10.47 -26.31
CA GLY A 444 -33.53 -11.47 -26.64
C GLY A 444 -34.48 -11.03 -27.78
N VAL A 445 -34.90 -9.76 -27.77
CA VAL A 445 -35.72 -9.15 -28.84
C VAL A 445 -34.95 -9.11 -30.17
N TYR A 446 -33.71 -8.62 -30.17
CA TYR A 446 -32.90 -8.56 -31.39
C TYR A 446 -32.50 -9.94 -31.92
N LEU A 447 -32.34 -10.93 -31.05
CA LEU A 447 -32.17 -12.33 -31.43
C LEU A 447 -33.43 -12.87 -32.15
N ASP A 448 -34.64 -12.54 -31.66
CA ASP A 448 -35.88 -12.91 -32.33
C ASP A 448 -36.04 -12.27 -33.71
N GLU A 449 -35.62 -11.01 -33.88
CA GLU A 449 -35.61 -10.35 -35.19
C GLU A 449 -34.65 -11.04 -36.15
N MET A 450 -33.40 -11.26 -35.75
CA MET A 450 -32.38 -11.87 -36.62
C MET A 450 -32.70 -13.32 -37.00
N LEU A 451 -33.29 -14.09 -36.09
CA LEU A 451 -33.76 -15.46 -36.40
C LEU A 451 -34.92 -15.44 -37.41
N LYS A 452 -35.84 -14.46 -37.34
CA LYS A 452 -36.92 -14.28 -38.34
C LYS A 452 -36.39 -13.81 -39.69
N GLU A 453 -35.35 -12.98 -39.70
CA GLU A 453 -34.60 -12.58 -40.90
C GLU A 453 -33.77 -13.71 -41.51
N GLY A 454 -33.67 -14.87 -40.84
CA GLY A 454 -32.98 -16.06 -41.34
C GLY A 454 -31.47 -16.03 -41.14
N VAL A 455 -30.95 -15.21 -40.21
CA VAL A 455 -29.53 -15.19 -39.84
C VAL A 455 -29.17 -16.50 -39.12
N LYS A 456 -28.21 -17.26 -39.67
CA LYS A 456 -27.82 -18.60 -39.18
C LYS A 456 -26.45 -18.71 -38.52
N THR A 457 -25.59 -17.71 -38.64
CA THR A 457 -24.25 -17.72 -38.03
C THR A 457 -24.05 -16.46 -37.21
N ASP A 458 -23.41 -16.62 -36.05
CA ASP A 458 -22.95 -15.55 -35.18
C ASP A 458 -24.11 -14.63 -34.80
N VAL A 459 -25.28 -15.25 -34.62
CA VAL A 459 -26.56 -14.56 -34.48
C VAL A 459 -26.65 -13.91 -33.09
N VAL A 460 -26.03 -14.52 -32.08
CA VAL A 460 -25.94 -13.97 -30.73
C VAL A 460 -24.97 -12.79 -30.71
N GLU A 461 -23.82 -12.90 -31.39
CA GLU A 461 -22.86 -11.78 -31.52
C GLU A 461 -23.51 -10.57 -32.20
N LYS A 462 -24.23 -10.77 -33.31
CA LYS A 462 -24.95 -9.72 -34.02
C LYS A 462 -26.06 -9.09 -33.15
N ALA A 463 -26.82 -9.89 -32.41
CA ALA A 463 -27.84 -9.40 -31.50
C ALA A 463 -27.24 -8.55 -30.36
N VAL A 464 -26.10 -8.97 -29.80
CA VAL A 464 -25.34 -8.20 -28.80
C VAL A 464 -24.82 -6.89 -29.42
N LEU A 465 -24.22 -6.93 -30.61
CA LEU A 465 -23.75 -5.73 -31.33
C LEU A 465 -24.89 -4.74 -31.65
N LYS A 466 -26.11 -5.23 -31.92
CA LYS A 466 -27.30 -4.38 -32.10
C LYS A 466 -27.76 -3.79 -30.77
N ALA A 467 -27.73 -4.57 -29.68
CA ALA A 467 -28.05 -4.11 -28.33
C ALA A 467 -27.09 -3.01 -27.85
N THR A 468 -25.77 -3.23 -27.90
CA THR A 468 -24.76 -2.29 -27.39
C THR A 468 -24.76 -0.93 -28.09
N LYS A 469 -25.33 -0.83 -29.31
CA LYS A 469 -25.51 0.46 -30.01
C LYS A 469 -26.64 1.33 -29.46
N HIS A 470 -27.51 0.76 -28.63
CA HIS A 470 -28.64 1.44 -27.98
C HIS A 470 -28.43 1.58 -26.46
N LEU A 471 -27.30 1.13 -25.91
CA LEU A 471 -26.96 1.29 -24.50
C LEU A 471 -26.17 2.58 -24.28
N GLU A 472 -26.53 3.33 -23.24
CA GLU A 472 -25.77 4.48 -22.74
C GLU A 472 -25.22 4.16 -21.34
N GLY A 473 -24.03 4.67 -21.02
CA GLY A 473 -23.28 4.33 -19.80
C GLY A 473 -22.14 3.34 -20.04
N THR A 474 -21.89 2.43 -19.09
CA THR A 474 -20.81 1.42 -19.20
C THR A 474 -21.35 0.00 -19.06
N TRP A 475 -20.58 -0.94 -19.60
CA TRP A 475 -20.84 -2.36 -19.44
C TRP A 475 -19.58 -3.20 -19.65
N GLY A 476 -19.41 -4.22 -18.83
CA GLY A 476 -18.67 -5.43 -19.14
C GLY A 476 -19.69 -6.55 -19.13
N LEU A 477 -19.94 -7.16 -20.29
CA LEU A 477 -20.96 -8.19 -20.49
C LEU A 477 -20.32 -9.52 -20.80
N VAL A 478 -20.84 -10.60 -20.21
CA VAL A 478 -20.60 -11.96 -20.67
C VAL A 478 -21.95 -12.66 -20.83
N ILE A 479 -22.18 -13.18 -22.03
CA ILE A 479 -23.45 -13.75 -22.48
C ILE A 479 -23.24 -15.21 -22.88
N MET A 480 -24.16 -16.09 -22.46
CA MET A 480 -24.37 -17.43 -23.04
C MET A 480 -25.72 -17.47 -23.75
N SER A 481 -25.82 -18.32 -24.78
CA SER A 481 -27.10 -18.63 -25.42
C SER A 481 -27.28 -20.11 -25.68
N THR A 482 -28.52 -20.61 -25.55
CA THR A 482 -28.89 -21.97 -25.97
C THR A 482 -28.96 -22.12 -27.49
N VAL A 483 -28.96 -21.02 -28.26
CA VAL A 483 -28.91 -21.01 -29.73
C VAL A 483 -27.50 -21.28 -30.26
N GLU A 484 -26.47 -20.79 -29.56
CA GLU A 484 -25.06 -21.01 -29.87
C GLU A 484 -24.34 -21.52 -28.60
N PRO A 485 -24.55 -22.81 -28.22
CA PRO A 485 -24.20 -23.32 -26.89
C PRO A 485 -22.71 -23.64 -26.68
N ASP A 486 -21.87 -23.48 -27.71
CA ASP A 486 -20.44 -23.80 -27.70
C ASP A 486 -19.53 -22.60 -27.37
N ARG A 487 -20.12 -21.42 -27.17
CA ARG A 487 -19.42 -20.14 -27.12
C ARG A 487 -19.96 -19.18 -26.05
N LEU A 488 -19.09 -18.27 -25.64
CA LEU A 488 -19.41 -17.06 -24.90
C LEU A 488 -19.34 -15.87 -25.86
N VAL A 489 -20.26 -14.92 -25.75
CA VAL A 489 -20.12 -13.58 -26.34
C VAL A 489 -19.77 -12.62 -25.23
N VAL A 490 -18.74 -11.79 -25.44
CA VAL A 490 -18.29 -10.78 -24.49
C VAL A 490 -18.32 -9.40 -25.13
N ALA A 491 -18.67 -8.38 -24.35
CA ALA A 491 -18.69 -6.99 -24.82
C ALA A 491 -18.19 -6.03 -23.74
N ARG A 492 -17.42 -5.02 -24.12
CA ARG A 492 -16.87 -4.01 -23.20
C ARG A 492 -17.16 -2.59 -23.69
N ASN A 493 -17.63 -1.73 -22.79
CA ASN A 493 -17.47 -0.28 -22.85
C ASN A 493 -17.23 0.24 -21.43
N GLY A 494 -16.09 0.89 -21.18
CA GLY A 494 -15.65 1.33 -19.86
C GLY A 494 -15.14 0.18 -18.99
N SER A 495 -16.04 -0.72 -18.58
CA SER A 495 -15.82 -1.65 -17.47
C SER A 495 -14.76 -2.72 -17.81
N PRO A 496 -13.75 -2.97 -16.96
CA PRO A 496 -12.69 -3.93 -17.26
C PRO A 496 -13.22 -5.34 -17.55
N LEU A 497 -12.79 -5.91 -18.68
CA LEU A 497 -13.07 -7.29 -19.05
C LEU A 497 -11.84 -7.89 -19.77
N LEU A 498 -11.41 -9.06 -19.32
CA LEU A 498 -10.15 -9.70 -19.69
C LEU A 498 -10.40 -11.17 -20.06
N VAL A 499 -9.73 -11.66 -21.10
CA VAL A 499 -9.75 -13.06 -21.52
C VAL A 499 -8.44 -13.73 -21.08
N GLY A 500 -8.53 -14.77 -20.25
CA GLY A 500 -7.42 -15.65 -19.91
C GLY A 500 -7.30 -16.79 -20.90
N VAL A 501 -6.10 -17.00 -21.46
CA VAL A 501 -5.84 -17.95 -22.55
C VAL A 501 -5.18 -19.23 -22.01
N SER A 502 -5.69 -20.40 -22.38
CA SER A 502 -5.07 -21.70 -22.09
C SER A 502 -5.43 -22.71 -23.19
N GLN A 503 -4.65 -23.78 -23.33
CA GLN A 503 -4.94 -24.81 -24.34
C GLN A 503 -6.23 -25.57 -24.00
N GLY A 504 -7.21 -25.54 -24.92
CA GLY A 504 -8.48 -26.27 -24.79
C GLY A 504 -9.48 -25.71 -23.78
N LYS A 505 -9.20 -24.53 -23.19
CA LYS A 505 -10.06 -23.85 -22.23
C LYS A 505 -9.77 -22.34 -22.16
N MET A 506 -10.81 -21.53 -22.10
CA MET A 506 -10.72 -20.07 -22.00
C MET A 506 -11.43 -19.56 -20.75
N PHE A 507 -10.91 -18.47 -20.20
CA PHE A 507 -11.43 -17.80 -19.01
C PHE A 507 -11.84 -16.38 -19.40
N VAL A 508 -12.87 -15.84 -18.76
CA VAL A 508 -13.20 -14.41 -18.82
C VAL A 508 -13.35 -13.90 -17.40
N ALA A 509 -12.81 -12.72 -17.10
CA ALA A 509 -13.07 -12.08 -15.81
C ALA A 509 -12.97 -10.56 -15.89
N SER A 510 -13.60 -9.88 -14.92
CA SER A 510 -13.35 -8.44 -14.70
C SER A 510 -11.99 -8.15 -14.05
N GLU A 511 -11.31 -9.18 -13.52
CA GLU A 511 -9.96 -9.09 -12.97
C GLU A 511 -9.13 -10.34 -13.26
N SER A 512 -7.87 -10.14 -13.65
CA SER A 512 -6.92 -11.22 -13.99
C SER A 512 -6.71 -12.23 -12.86
N SER A 513 -6.81 -11.78 -11.60
CA SER A 513 -6.64 -12.64 -10.43
C SER A 513 -7.66 -13.79 -10.38
N ALA A 514 -8.87 -13.60 -10.92
CA ALA A 514 -9.91 -14.65 -10.92
C ALA A 514 -9.49 -15.92 -11.67
N PHE A 515 -8.57 -15.81 -12.64
CA PHE A 515 -8.06 -16.93 -13.42
C PHE A 515 -6.54 -17.17 -13.30
N ALA A 516 -5.81 -16.39 -12.48
CA ALA A 516 -4.35 -16.49 -12.37
C ALA A 516 -3.87 -17.82 -11.74
N LEU A 517 -4.76 -18.58 -11.09
CA LEU A 517 -4.51 -19.98 -10.69
C LEU A 517 -4.41 -20.95 -11.89
N TYR A 518 -4.91 -20.55 -13.06
CA TYR A 518 -5.09 -21.40 -14.23
C TYR A 518 -4.29 -20.93 -15.46
N THR A 519 -4.07 -19.63 -15.62
CA THR A 519 -3.22 -19.07 -16.68
C THR A 519 -2.64 -17.70 -16.33
N ARG A 520 -1.48 -17.39 -16.89
CA ARG A 520 -0.82 -16.08 -16.84
C ARG A 520 -0.95 -15.29 -18.15
N GLU A 521 -1.41 -15.96 -19.21
CA GLU A 521 -1.61 -15.35 -20.52
C GLU A 521 -2.99 -14.68 -20.58
N MET A 522 -3.04 -13.40 -20.93
CA MET A 522 -4.32 -12.69 -21.06
C MET A 522 -4.35 -11.67 -22.20
N ILE A 523 -5.56 -11.41 -22.68
CA ILE A 523 -5.88 -10.34 -23.62
C ILE A 523 -6.92 -9.43 -22.92
N SER A 524 -6.65 -8.12 -22.84
CA SER A 524 -7.63 -7.14 -22.37
C SER A 524 -8.51 -6.69 -23.52
N LEU A 525 -9.83 -6.67 -23.33
CA LEU A 525 -10.73 -6.00 -24.28
C LEU A 525 -10.51 -4.47 -24.24
N GLU A 526 -10.82 -3.80 -25.34
CA GLU A 526 -10.90 -2.34 -25.49
C GLU A 526 -12.35 -1.84 -25.36
N ASN A 527 -12.57 -0.52 -25.40
CA ASN A 527 -13.92 0.04 -25.33
C ASN A 527 -14.63 -0.10 -26.68
N ASN A 528 -15.94 -0.39 -26.64
CA ASN A 528 -16.79 -0.77 -27.76
C ASN A 528 -16.36 -2.06 -28.49
N GLU A 529 -15.52 -2.87 -27.86
CA GLU A 529 -15.07 -4.15 -28.41
C GLU A 529 -16.02 -5.29 -28.01
N ILE A 530 -16.28 -6.17 -28.98
CA ILE A 530 -17.05 -7.42 -28.81
C ILE A 530 -16.15 -8.57 -29.28
N ALA A 531 -16.21 -9.70 -28.58
CA ALA A 531 -15.52 -10.91 -28.98
C ALA A 531 -16.33 -12.17 -28.72
N VAL A 532 -16.05 -13.20 -29.50
CA VAL A 532 -16.58 -14.56 -29.33
C VAL A 532 -15.47 -15.44 -28.79
N ILE A 533 -15.79 -16.26 -27.79
CA ILE A 533 -14.83 -17.10 -27.06
C ILE A 533 -15.36 -18.53 -27.04
N THR A 534 -14.56 -19.47 -27.54
CA THR A 534 -14.82 -20.91 -27.49
C THR A 534 -13.72 -21.59 -26.67
N ALA A 535 -13.84 -22.90 -26.47
CA ALA A 535 -12.75 -23.69 -25.87
C ALA A 535 -11.47 -23.76 -26.76
N ASP A 536 -11.57 -23.40 -28.05
CA ASP A 536 -10.47 -23.46 -29.02
C ASP A 536 -9.81 -22.10 -29.29
N GLY A 537 -10.52 -21.00 -29.05
CA GLY A 537 -10.01 -19.68 -29.43
C GLY A 537 -10.89 -18.51 -29.00
N VAL A 538 -10.37 -17.31 -29.25
CA VAL A 538 -11.06 -16.04 -29.12
C VAL A 538 -10.90 -15.25 -30.43
N THR A 539 -11.88 -14.45 -30.82
CA THR A 539 -11.82 -13.62 -32.05
C THR A 539 -10.91 -12.39 -31.93
N LEU A 540 -10.34 -12.14 -30.74
CA LEU A 540 -9.40 -11.05 -30.49
C LEU A 540 -8.00 -11.34 -31.08
N PRO A 541 -7.25 -10.32 -31.54
CA PRO A 541 -5.88 -10.49 -32.01
C PRO A 541 -4.96 -11.08 -30.93
N TYR A 542 -4.34 -12.22 -31.21
CA TYR A 542 -3.42 -12.89 -30.27
C TYR A 542 -2.12 -12.11 -30.05
N GLU A 543 -1.81 -11.13 -30.90
CA GLU A 543 -0.70 -10.19 -30.76
C GLU A 543 -0.87 -9.26 -29.54
N ARG A 544 -2.10 -9.08 -29.05
CA ARG A 544 -2.42 -8.34 -27.81
C ARG A 544 -2.24 -9.18 -26.54
N LYS A 545 -1.83 -10.45 -26.66
CA LYS A 545 -1.63 -11.37 -25.54
C LYS A 545 -0.40 -10.97 -24.73
N ILE A 546 -0.61 -10.63 -23.46
CA ILE A 546 0.46 -10.37 -22.49
C ILE A 546 0.58 -11.52 -21.50
N VAL A 547 1.79 -11.74 -21.00
CA VAL A 547 2.06 -12.63 -19.87
C VAL A 547 2.21 -11.77 -18.62
N VAL A 548 1.38 -12.03 -17.60
CA VAL A 548 1.45 -11.32 -16.31
C VAL A 548 2.40 -12.06 -15.37
N GLU A 549 3.08 -11.33 -14.50
CA GLU A 549 3.88 -11.91 -13.42
C GLU A 549 3.04 -12.78 -12.47
N GLU A 550 3.70 -13.69 -11.76
CA GLU A 550 3.06 -14.64 -10.87
C GLU A 550 2.52 -13.97 -9.58
N GLU A 551 1.22 -13.69 -9.55
CA GLU A 551 0.54 -13.28 -8.31
C GLU A 551 0.29 -14.50 -7.42
N LYS A 552 0.93 -14.53 -6.25
CA LYS A 552 0.67 -15.56 -5.24
C LYS A 552 -0.72 -15.34 -4.61
N ILE A 553 -1.75 -15.95 -5.20
CA ILE A 553 -3.11 -15.88 -4.69
C ILE A 553 -3.28 -16.79 -3.48
N GLU A 554 -3.51 -16.18 -2.32
CA GLU A 554 -3.87 -16.91 -1.11
C GLU A 554 -5.39 -16.83 -0.91
N LYS A 555 -6.04 -18.00 -0.76
CA LYS A 555 -7.51 -18.12 -0.63
C LYS A 555 -8.02 -17.88 0.81
N SER A 556 -7.14 -17.64 1.77
CA SER A 556 -7.46 -17.55 3.20
C SER A 556 -6.49 -16.63 3.96
N PRO A 557 -6.95 -15.90 4.99
CA PRO A 557 -6.07 -15.12 5.86
C PRO A 557 -5.27 -15.97 6.87
N HIS A 558 -5.47 -17.30 6.92
CA HIS A 558 -4.80 -18.20 7.86
C HIS A 558 -3.27 -17.99 7.94
N PRO A 559 -2.65 -17.93 9.14
CA PRO A 559 -3.19 -18.27 10.46
C PRO A 559 -4.05 -17.18 11.13
N HIS A 560 -4.29 -16.06 10.46
CA HIS A 560 -5.13 -14.98 10.99
C HIS A 560 -6.62 -15.24 10.73
N ALA A 561 -7.48 -14.69 11.59
CA ALA A 561 -8.94 -14.80 11.45
C ALA A 561 -9.50 -13.99 10.28
N HIS A 562 -8.86 -12.86 9.94
CA HIS A 562 -9.35 -11.86 8.98
C HIS A 562 -8.18 -11.33 8.14
N TRP A 563 -8.45 -10.91 6.91
CA TRP A 563 -7.50 -10.21 6.04
C TRP A 563 -7.05 -8.88 6.63
N THR A 564 -7.94 -8.11 7.26
CA THR A 564 -7.62 -6.80 7.84
C THR A 564 -6.48 -6.88 8.84
N ILE A 565 -6.54 -7.79 9.82
CA ILE A 565 -5.45 -7.93 10.81
C ILE A 565 -4.18 -8.51 10.19
N ARG A 566 -4.30 -9.42 9.22
CA ARG A 566 -3.16 -9.95 8.48
C ARG A 566 -2.42 -8.84 7.73
N GLU A 567 -3.15 -7.99 7.01
CA GLU A 567 -2.60 -6.93 6.17
C GLU A 567 -2.02 -5.78 7.01
N ILE A 568 -2.60 -5.50 8.18
CA ILE A 568 -1.99 -4.64 9.21
C ILE A 568 -0.63 -5.21 9.67
N LEU A 569 -0.55 -6.51 9.95
CA LEU A 569 0.67 -7.19 10.40
C LEU A 569 1.73 -7.33 9.28
N GLU A 570 1.32 -7.39 8.01
CA GLU A 570 2.20 -7.44 6.84
C GLU A 570 2.89 -6.10 6.52
N GLN A 571 2.51 -4.98 7.16
CA GLN A 571 3.03 -3.65 6.83
C GLN A 571 4.57 -3.52 6.80
N PRO A 572 5.36 -4.08 7.74
CA PRO A 572 6.83 -4.02 7.69
C PRO A 572 7.40 -4.66 6.41
N GLU A 573 6.81 -5.78 5.97
CA GLU A 573 7.22 -6.46 4.73
C GLU A 573 6.70 -5.72 3.49
N ALA A 574 5.47 -5.21 3.52
CA ALA A 574 4.89 -4.42 2.44
C ALA A 574 5.71 -3.15 2.16
N ILE A 575 6.10 -2.40 3.20
CA ILE A 575 6.98 -1.23 3.10
C ILE A 575 8.36 -1.65 2.56
N SER A 576 8.91 -2.79 2.99
CA SER A 576 10.17 -3.32 2.45
C SER A 576 10.07 -3.62 0.94
N ARG A 577 8.95 -4.20 0.48
CA ARG A 577 8.66 -4.42 -0.95
C ARG A 577 8.47 -3.10 -1.71
N SER A 578 7.86 -2.07 -1.10
CA SER A 578 7.75 -0.71 -1.67
C SER A 578 9.10 -0.03 -1.88
N LEU A 579 10.09 -0.34 -1.05
CA LEU A 579 11.49 0.08 -1.19
C LEU A 579 12.30 -0.81 -2.16
N ASN A 580 11.68 -1.86 -2.72
CA ASN A 580 12.34 -2.95 -3.45
C ASN A 580 13.49 -3.59 -2.65
N PHE A 581 13.28 -3.82 -1.35
CA PHE A 581 14.29 -4.27 -0.38
C PHE A 581 15.58 -3.41 -0.40
N GLY A 582 15.42 -2.10 -0.62
CA GLY A 582 16.49 -1.12 -0.76
C GLY A 582 16.88 -0.82 -2.22
N GLY A 583 16.49 -1.65 -3.19
CA GLY A 583 16.89 -1.51 -4.60
C GLY A 583 16.38 -0.25 -5.33
N ARG A 584 15.51 0.55 -4.72
CA ARG A 584 15.10 1.89 -5.21
C ARG A 584 16.00 3.03 -4.73
N ILE A 585 16.95 2.75 -3.83
CA ILE A 585 17.90 3.71 -3.24
C ILE A 585 19.31 3.26 -3.64
N SER A 586 20.06 4.08 -4.38
CA SER A 586 21.40 3.69 -4.88
C SER A 586 22.53 4.06 -3.93
N ASP A 587 22.35 5.11 -3.14
CA ASP A 587 23.24 5.56 -2.07
C ASP A 587 22.46 6.42 -1.07
N ASP A 588 23.15 6.94 -0.05
CA ASP A 588 22.58 7.78 1.02
C ASP A 588 21.84 9.06 0.53
N SER A 589 21.89 9.41 -0.76
CA SER A 589 21.41 10.66 -1.34
C SER A 589 20.63 10.58 -2.66
N HIS A 590 20.58 9.40 -3.30
CA HIS A 590 19.97 9.19 -4.62
C HIS A 590 18.98 8.02 -4.66
N VAL A 591 17.89 8.22 -5.38
CA VAL A 591 16.87 7.20 -5.69
C VAL A 591 16.80 6.91 -7.19
N LYS A 592 16.42 5.69 -7.55
CA LYS A 592 16.20 5.23 -8.93
C LYS A 592 14.78 4.70 -9.08
N LEU A 593 14.03 5.25 -10.03
CA LEU A 593 12.62 4.95 -10.27
C LEU A 593 12.42 4.82 -11.79
N GLY A 594 12.64 3.62 -12.33
CA GLY A 594 12.70 3.39 -13.79
C GLY A 594 11.57 4.04 -14.59
N GLY A 595 10.32 3.84 -14.18
CA GLY A 595 9.15 4.43 -14.86
C GLY A 595 9.08 5.97 -14.87
N LEU A 596 9.87 6.66 -14.03
CA LEU A 596 10.08 8.12 -14.08
C LEU A 596 11.42 8.49 -14.73
N ASP A 597 12.46 7.67 -14.58
CA ASP A 597 13.79 7.91 -15.16
C ASP A 597 13.75 7.97 -16.69
N ASP A 598 12.96 7.10 -17.34
CA ASP A 598 12.74 7.09 -18.79
C ASP A 598 11.97 8.34 -19.28
N ASN A 599 11.31 9.05 -18.37
CA ASN A 599 10.44 10.21 -18.61
C ASN A 599 11.04 11.52 -18.05
N ARG A 600 12.32 11.52 -17.68
CA ARG A 600 12.93 12.57 -16.85
C ARG A 600 12.84 13.98 -17.42
N GLU A 601 12.97 14.13 -18.73
CA GLU A 601 13.05 15.42 -19.40
C GLU A 601 11.78 16.26 -19.18
N TRP A 602 10.61 15.71 -19.53
CA TRP A 602 9.33 16.42 -19.36
C TRP A 602 8.90 16.50 -17.89
N LEU A 603 9.17 15.46 -17.07
CA LEU A 603 8.87 15.49 -15.63
C LEU A 603 9.61 16.64 -14.94
N SER A 604 10.85 16.92 -15.33
CA SER A 604 11.65 17.99 -14.75
C SER A 604 11.08 19.39 -15.00
N GLY A 605 10.29 19.57 -16.06
CA GLY A 605 9.62 20.83 -16.41
C GLY A 605 8.39 21.17 -15.57
N ILE A 606 7.81 20.22 -14.82
CA ILE A 606 6.62 20.47 -13.99
C ILE A 606 6.98 21.43 -12.85
N GLU A 607 6.34 22.59 -12.76
CA GLU A 607 6.51 23.53 -11.66
C GLU A 607 5.31 23.55 -10.69
N HIS A 608 4.13 23.16 -11.18
CA HIS A 608 2.87 23.19 -10.43
C HIS A 608 2.27 21.78 -10.41
N LEU A 609 2.31 21.10 -9.25
CA LEU A 609 1.80 19.73 -9.14
C LEU A 609 0.38 19.71 -8.58
N VAL A 610 -0.55 19.11 -9.32
CA VAL A 610 -1.85 18.67 -8.81
C VAL A 610 -1.76 17.17 -8.52
N ILE A 611 -2.23 16.75 -7.34
CA ILE A 611 -2.35 15.35 -6.95
C ILE A 611 -3.84 15.01 -6.85
N ALA A 612 -4.27 13.94 -7.52
CA ALA A 612 -5.67 13.51 -7.55
C ALA A 612 -5.82 12.06 -7.06
N ALA A 613 -6.72 11.85 -6.13
CA ALA A 613 -6.98 10.57 -5.47
C ALA A 613 -8.29 10.64 -4.68
N CYS A 614 -8.80 9.49 -4.21
CA CYS A 614 -10.01 9.43 -3.39
C CYS A 614 -9.75 8.65 -2.08
N GLY A 615 -10.50 8.95 -1.02
CA GLY A 615 -10.49 8.24 0.27
C GLY A 615 -9.09 8.11 0.89
N THR A 616 -8.71 6.91 1.35
CA THR A 616 -7.37 6.63 1.91
C THR A 616 -6.21 7.08 0.98
N SER A 617 -6.37 7.01 -0.35
CA SER A 617 -5.34 7.46 -1.29
C SER A 617 -5.23 8.99 -1.35
N TYR A 618 -6.33 9.72 -1.09
CA TYR A 618 -6.32 11.17 -0.91
C TYR A 618 -5.58 11.56 0.38
N TYR A 619 -5.80 10.86 1.50
CA TYR A 619 -5.05 11.12 2.73
C TYR A 619 -3.56 10.78 2.62
N ALA A 620 -3.19 9.73 1.88
CA ALA A 620 -1.78 9.48 1.53
C ALA A 620 -1.20 10.62 0.69
N SER A 621 -1.98 11.19 -0.23
CA SER A 621 -1.60 12.35 -1.05
C SER A 621 -1.38 13.61 -0.21
N LEU A 622 -2.21 13.89 0.81
CA LEU A 622 -1.99 15.00 1.76
C LEU A 622 -0.62 14.87 2.47
N TYR A 623 -0.27 13.65 2.90
CA TYR A 623 1.02 13.35 3.51
C TYR A 623 2.17 13.60 2.52
N GLY A 624 2.10 13.04 1.31
CA GLY A 624 3.11 13.23 0.26
C GLY A 624 3.27 14.68 -0.17
N ALA A 625 2.17 15.44 -0.23
CA ALA A 625 2.20 16.86 -0.54
C ALA A 625 2.93 17.70 0.52
N GLN A 626 2.95 17.27 1.79
CA GLN A 626 3.81 17.88 2.81
C GLN A 626 5.29 17.54 2.54
N ILE A 627 5.61 16.29 2.19
CA ILE A 627 6.98 15.88 1.82
C ILE A 627 7.49 16.68 0.60
N PHE A 628 6.67 16.83 -0.45
CA PHE A 628 7.02 17.60 -1.65
C PHE A 628 7.26 19.09 -1.35
N ARG A 629 6.55 19.66 -0.37
CA ARG A 629 6.75 21.05 0.08
C ARG A 629 7.99 21.19 0.95
N ASP A 630 8.25 20.26 1.87
CA ASP A 630 9.46 20.24 2.70
C ASP A 630 10.73 20.03 1.83
N LEU A 631 10.64 19.18 0.81
CA LEU A 631 11.64 18.99 -0.26
C LEU A 631 11.56 20.05 -1.39
N LYS A 632 10.69 21.06 -1.31
CA LYS A 632 10.56 22.17 -2.29
C LYS A 632 10.62 21.70 -3.76
N CYS A 633 9.97 20.59 -4.10
CA CYS A 633 10.07 19.95 -5.42
C CYS A 633 9.32 20.73 -6.53
N PHE A 634 8.40 21.61 -6.14
CA PHE A 634 7.46 22.33 -6.98
C PHE A 634 7.20 23.72 -6.37
N LYS A 635 6.76 24.68 -7.20
CA LYS A 635 6.30 26.02 -6.74
C LYS A 635 4.99 25.90 -5.98
N THR A 636 4.06 25.07 -6.48
CA THR A 636 2.82 24.71 -5.79
C THR A 636 2.62 23.20 -5.78
N VAL A 637 1.97 22.71 -4.73
CA VAL A 637 1.49 21.34 -4.63
C VAL A 637 0.07 21.40 -4.08
N GLN A 638 -0.90 20.91 -4.84
CA GLN A 638 -2.30 20.82 -4.45
C GLN A 638 -2.73 19.35 -4.40
N VAL A 639 -3.69 19.05 -3.53
CA VAL A 639 -4.32 17.72 -3.44
C VAL A 639 -5.82 17.93 -3.54
N ILE A 640 -6.42 17.40 -4.61
CA ILE A 640 -7.84 17.55 -4.93
C ILE A 640 -8.46 16.15 -4.86
N ASP A 641 -9.70 16.02 -4.37
CA ASP A 641 -10.39 14.74 -4.50
C ASP A 641 -10.65 14.46 -5.99
N GLY A 642 -10.48 13.22 -6.43
CA GLY A 642 -10.73 12.87 -7.83
C GLY A 642 -12.14 13.24 -8.31
N ALA A 643 -13.12 13.23 -7.40
CA ALA A 643 -14.50 13.62 -7.69
C ALA A 643 -14.67 15.14 -7.93
N GLU A 644 -13.78 15.97 -7.37
CA GLU A 644 -13.85 17.44 -7.44
C GLU A 644 -12.89 18.05 -8.47
N LEU A 645 -11.98 17.26 -9.05
CA LEU A 645 -10.97 17.78 -9.97
C LEU A 645 -11.59 18.19 -11.31
N GLU A 646 -11.61 19.50 -11.54
CA GLU A 646 -11.96 20.17 -12.79
C GLU A 646 -10.76 20.86 -13.44
N GLU A 647 -10.88 21.23 -14.72
CA GLU A 647 -9.85 21.92 -15.53
C GLU A 647 -9.24 23.16 -14.83
N SER A 648 -10.07 23.90 -14.07
CA SER A 648 -9.70 25.13 -13.36
C SER A 648 -8.68 24.95 -12.22
N HIS A 649 -8.40 23.72 -11.80
CA HIS A 649 -7.37 23.43 -10.78
C HIS A 649 -5.94 23.46 -11.34
N PHE A 650 -5.78 23.38 -12.66
CA PHE A 650 -4.47 23.39 -13.29
C PHE A 650 -3.98 24.82 -13.57
N CYS A 651 -2.68 25.05 -13.37
CA CYS A 651 -2.03 26.26 -13.86
C CYS A 651 -1.85 26.18 -15.39
N PRO A 652 -2.02 27.29 -16.16
CA PRO A 652 -1.87 27.27 -17.61
C PRO A 652 -0.48 26.85 -18.11
N GLU A 653 0.56 27.09 -17.32
CA GLU A 653 1.95 26.76 -17.63
C GLU A 653 2.52 25.77 -16.62
N ASN A 654 3.36 24.86 -17.10
CA ASN A 654 4.19 23.95 -16.28
C ASN A 654 3.41 23.13 -15.23
N SER A 655 2.13 22.85 -15.48
CA SER A 655 1.33 21.94 -14.65
C SER A 655 1.77 20.49 -14.83
N GLY A 656 1.48 19.66 -13.82
CA GLY A 656 1.57 18.21 -13.91
C GLY A 656 0.56 17.54 -13.00
N LEU A 657 0.06 16.37 -13.42
CA LEU A 657 -0.87 15.56 -12.66
C LEU A 657 -0.19 14.29 -12.13
N LEU A 658 -0.26 14.08 -10.81
CA LEU A 658 0.04 12.81 -10.17
C LEU A 658 -1.26 12.15 -9.69
N VAL A 659 -1.57 10.95 -10.18
CA VAL A 659 -2.74 10.18 -9.72
C VAL A 659 -2.36 9.05 -8.77
N LEU A 660 -3.13 8.87 -7.69
CA LEU A 660 -2.97 7.73 -6.77
C LEU A 660 -4.22 6.86 -6.74
N SER A 661 -4.04 5.55 -6.94
CA SER A 661 -5.11 4.56 -6.74
C SER A 661 -4.50 3.20 -6.39
N GLN A 662 -4.94 2.61 -5.27
CA GLN A 662 -4.50 1.26 -4.91
C GLN A 662 -4.87 0.24 -6.00
N SER A 663 -6.13 0.24 -6.45
CA SER A 663 -6.63 -0.70 -7.46
C SER A 663 -6.12 -0.38 -8.86
N GLY A 664 -5.86 0.90 -9.13
CA GLY A 664 -5.56 1.40 -10.46
C GLY A 664 -6.75 1.40 -11.41
N GLU A 665 -7.98 1.35 -10.88
CA GLU A 665 -9.26 1.28 -11.61
C GLU A 665 -10.31 2.31 -11.13
N THR A 666 -9.97 3.19 -10.19
CA THR A 666 -10.91 4.18 -9.61
C THR A 666 -11.40 5.18 -10.68
N ALA A 667 -12.73 5.31 -10.87
CA ALA A 667 -13.28 6.07 -11.99
C ALA A 667 -13.02 7.58 -11.89
N ASP A 668 -13.24 8.19 -10.73
CA ASP A 668 -12.91 9.60 -10.47
C ASP A 668 -11.47 9.93 -10.85
N VAL A 669 -10.54 9.08 -10.41
CA VAL A 669 -9.10 9.23 -10.68
C VAL A 669 -8.80 9.01 -12.17
N LEU A 670 -9.53 8.12 -12.85
CA LEU A 670 -9.40 7.92 -14.30
C LEU A 670 -9.97 9.11 -15.09
N ARG A 671 -11.05 9.73 -14.63
CA ARG A 671 -11.61 11.00 -15.17
C ARG A 671 -10.56 12.11 -15.11
N CYS A 672 -9.83 12.26 -13.99
CA CYS A 672 -8.73 13.23 -13.88
C CYS A 672 -7.65 13.05 -14.95
N ILE A 673 -7.33 11.79 -15.32
CA ILE A 673 -6.32 11.48 -16.35
C ILE A 673 -6.80 11.96 -17.73
N TYR A 674 -8.09 11.78 -18.04
CA TYR A 674 -8.67 12.25 -19.31
C TYR A 674 -8.76 13.78 -19.39
N ILE A 675 -9.10 14.46 -18.28
CA ILE A 675 -9.07 15.94 -18.22
C ILE A 675 -7.64 16.45 -18.49
N ALA A 676 -6.64 15.88 -17.81
CA ALA A 676 -5.24 16.22 -18.06
C ALA A 676 -4.77 15.85 -19.49
N GLU A 677 -5.35 14.81 -20.11
CA GLU A 677 -5.08 14.44 -21.49
C GLU A 677 -5.61 15.47 -22.49
N GLN A 678 -6.85 15.93 -22.32
CA GLN A 678 -7.46 16.98 -23.15
C GLN A 678 -6.69 18.30 -23.05
N LEU A 679 -6.19 18.65 -21.85
CA LEU A 679 -5.37 19.84 -21.61
C LEU A 679 -3.88 19.67 -21.98
N ASN A 680 -3.46 18.53 -22.52
CA ASN A 680 -2.04 18.18 -22.78
C ASN A 680 -1.12 18.26 -21.54
N ILE A 681 -1.67 18.12 -20.34
CA ILE A 681 -0.94 18.19 -19.08
C ILE A 681 -0.15 16.89 -18.85
N PRO A 682 1.17 16.99 -18.58
CA PRO A 682 1.98 15.82 -18.25
C PRO A 682 1.47 15.08 -17.02
N ARG A 683 1.32 13.75 -17.14
CA ARG A 683 0.58 12.91 -16.19
C ARG A 683 1.31 11.62 -15.87
N PHE A 684 1.34 11.25 -14.59
CA PHE A 684 2.00 10.05 -14.09
C PHE A 684 1.25 9.45 -12.89
N SER A 685 1.45 8.16 -12.62
CA SER A 685 0.66 7.42 -11.64
C SER A 685 1.46 6.77 -10.51
N CYS A 686 0.78 6.51 -9.39
CA CYS A 686 1.27 5.74 -8.27
C CYS A 686 0.19 4.72 -7.87
N VAL A 687 0.39 3.45 -8.26
CA VAL A 687 -0.63 2.39 -8.19
C VAL A 687 -0.07 1.08 -7.65
N ASN A 688 -0.91 0.16 -7.16
CA ASN A 688 -0.43 -1.14 -6.66
C ASN A 688 -0.48 -2.25 -7.71
N ARG A 689 -1.46 -2.20 -8.62
CA ARG A 689 -1.77 -3.31 -9.51
C ARG A 689 -1.10 -3.16 -10.88
N VAL A 690 -0.23 -4.12 -11.20
CA VAL A 690 0.45 -4.17 -12.51
C VAL A 690 -0.57 -4.31 -13.63
N GLY A 691 -0.40 -3.52 -14.69
CA GLY A 691 -1.25 -3.57 -15.88
C GLY A 691 -2.69 -3.10 -15.66
N SER A 692 -3.00 -2.36 -14.58
CA SER A 692 -4.32 -1.74 -14.37
C SER A 692 -4.67 -0.71 -15.45
N THR A 693 -5.93 -0.28 -15.54
CA THR A 693 -6.33 0.77 -16.49
C THR A 693 -5.54 2.06 -16.28
N ILE A 694 -5.45 2.60 -15.06
CA ILE A 694 -4.66 3.81 -14.77
C ILE A 694 -3.18 3.65 -15.16
N ALA A 695 -2.56 2.49 -14.92
CA ALA A 695 -1.18 2.23 -15.31
C ALA A 695 -0.98 2.27 -16.83
N ARG A 696 -1.88 1.60 -17.58
CA ARG A 696 -1.84 1.56 -19.06
C ARG A 696 -2.12 2.91 -19.70
N THR A 697 -3.05 3.70 -19.14
CA THR A 697 -3.40 5.03 -19.67
C THR A 697 -2.30 6.05 -19.40
N THR A 698 -1.71 6.06 -18.20
CA THR A 698 -0.65 7.04 -17.86
C THR A 698 0.71 6.74 -18.49
N LYS A 699 1.07 5.46 -18.69
CA LYS A 699 2.36 5.00 -19.28
C LYS A 699 3.64 5.45 -18.54
N CYS A 700 3.51 6.27 -17.52
CA CYS A 700 4.56 6.80 -16.66
C CYS A 700 4.08 6.70 -15.20
N GLY A 701 4.93 6.20 -14.30
CA GLY A 701 4.51 6.00 -12.91
C GLY A 701 5.40 5.06 -12.11
N VAL A 702 4.95 4.77 -10.88
CA VAL A 702 5.66 3.92 -9.91
C VAL A 702 4.69 2.95 -9.25
N TYR A 703 5.00 1.65 -9.31
CA TYR A 703 4.24 0.63 -8.57
C TYR A 703 4.57 0.67 -7.07
N ILE A 704 3.56 0.64 -6.20
CA ILE A 704 3.78 0.70 -4.75
C ILE A 704 4.23 -0.62 -4.13
N ASN A 705 4.07 -1.75 -4.84
CA ASN A 705 4.53 -3.08 -4.43
C ASN A 705 4.05 -3.54 -3.04
N ALA A 706 2.85 -3.11 -2.60
CA ALA A 706 2.28 -3.53 -1.31
C ALA A 706 1.92 -5.03 -1.29
N GLY A 707 1.79 -5.65 -2.46
CA GLY A 707 1.18 -6.97 -2.66
C GLY A 707 -0.36 -6.87 -2.72
N ARG A 708 -1.05 -7.99 -2.96
CA ARG A 708 -2.51 -8.03 -2.97
C ARG A 708 -3.08 -7.54 -1.63
N GLU A 709 -4.06 -6.65 -1.67
CA GLU A 709 -4.80 -6.17 -0.51
C GLU A 709 -6.27 -6.56 -0.68
N THR A 710 -6.73 -7.46 0.16
CA THR A 710 -8.00 -8.19 0.02
C THR A 710 -9.09 -7.59 0.89
N ALA A 711 -8.75 -7.14 2.11
CA ALA A 711 -9.70 -6.47 3.00
C ALA A 711 -10.19 -5.16 2.39
N VAL A 712 -11.50 -4.86 2.50
CA VAL A 712 -12.11 -3.65 1.92
C VAL A 712 -11.41 -2.38 2.42
N ALA A 713 -11.25 -2.25 3.74
CA ALA A 713 -10.51 -1.15 4.33
C ALA A 713 -9.02 -1.21 3.91
N SER A 714 -8.54 -0.18 3.21
CA SER A 714 -7.11 -0.02 2.89
C SER A 714 -6.27 0.04 4.18
N THR A 715 -5.15 -0.67 4.23
CA THR A 715 -4.25 -0.70 5.40
C THR A 715 -2.79 -0.53 4.97
N LYS A 716 -2.16 -1.60 4.49
CA LYS A 716 -0.77 -1.58 4.02
C LYS A 716 -0.59 -0.68 2.80
N ALA A 717 -1.58 -0.57 1.92
CA ALA A 717 -1.50 0.32 0.76
C ALA A 717 -1.28 1.79 1.14
N PHE A 718 -1.88 2.29 2.24
CA PHE A 718 -1.61 3.65 2.73
C PHE A 718 -0.13 3.85 3.08
N SER A 719 0.44 2.96 3.89
CA SER A 719 1.86 3.02 4.29
C SER A 719 2.81 2.92 3.09
N CYS A 720 2.48 2.07 2.12
CA CYS A 720 3.22 1.87 0.88
C CYS A 720 3.11 3.09 -0.06
N GLN A 721 1.93 3.71 -0.16
CA GLN A 721 1.73 4.96 -0.92
C GLN A 721 2.58 6.09 -0.34
N VAL A 722 2.56 6.32 0.98
CA VAL A 722 3.38 7.37 1.61
C VAL A 722 4.89 7.09 1.42
N THR A 723 5.30 5.82 1.53
CA THR A 723 6.69 5.37 1.26
C THR A 723 7.09 5.71 -0.19
N VAL A 724 6.23 5.43 -1.16
CA VAL A 724 6.53 5.65 -2.59
C VAL A 724 6.44 7.11 -2.99
N LEU A 725 5.48 7.87 -2.43
CA LEU A 725 5.44 9.34 -2.54
C LEU A 725 6.75 9.95 -2.02
N SER A 726 7.31 9.43 -0.92
CA SER A 726 8.61 9.89 -0.41
C SER A 726 9.74 9.66 -1.42
N LEU A 727 9.78 8.50 -2.07
CA LEU A 727 10.74 8.20 -3.15
C LEU A 727 10.53 9.11 -4.38
N ILE A 728 9.28 9.36 -4.79
CA ILE A 728 8.94 10.29 -5.88
C ILE A 728 9.45 11.70 -5.53
N GLY A 729 9.25 12.15 -4.29
CA GLY A 729 9.72 13.44 -3.80
C GLY A 729 11.24 13.55 -3.84
N LEU A 730 11.95 12.52 -3.36
CA LEU A 730 13.41 12.41 -3.46
C LEU A 730 13.90 12.47 -4.92
N TRP A 731 13.20 11.79 -5.83
CA TRP A 731 13.52 11.77 -7.26
C TRP A 731 13.30 13.15 -7.91
N PHE A 732 12.24 13.88 -7.59
CA PHE A 732 12.07 15.25 -8.07
C PHE A 732 13.12 16.20 -7.46
N ALA A 733 13.38 16.07 -6.16
CA ALA A 733 14.36 16.87 -5.43
C ALA A 733 15.79 16.71 -5.97
N GLN A 734 16.22 15.49 -6.30
CA GLN A 734 17.56 15.26 -6.86
C GLN A 734 17.69 15.80 -8.30
N ASN A 735 16.64 15.71 -9.12
CA ASN A 735 16.69 16.15 -10.52
C ASN A 735 16.52 17.68 -10.68
N LYS A 736 15.74 18.35 -9.81
CA LYS A 736 15.48 19.80 -9.88
C LYS A 736 16.33 20.67 -8.96
N SER A 737 16.77 20.16 -7.82
CA SER A 737 17.50 20.93 -6.80
C SER A 737 18.58 20.10 -6.09
N PRO A 738 19.53 19.51 -6.86
CA PRO A 738 20.49 18.54 -6.34
C PRO A 738 21.30 19.04 -5.14
N ILE A 739 21.71 20.33 -5.14
CA ILE A 739 22.64 20.89 -4.15
C ILE A 739 21.92 21.41 -2.89
N PHE A 740 20.84 22.18 -3.03
CA PHE A 740 20.25 22.95 -1.92
C PHE A 740 19.52 22.12 -0.85
N GLN A 741 19.39 20.81 -1.06
CA GLN A 741 18.52 19.95 -0.26
C GLN A 741 19.20 18.65 0.21
N LEU A 742 20.51 18.50 -0.03
CA LEU A 742 21.23 17.22 0.17
C LEU A 742 21.00 16.63 1.58
N GLN A 743 21.09 17.45 2.63
CA GLN A 743 20.87 17.02 4.02
C GLN A 743 19.43 16.54 4.28
N HIS A 744 18.42 17.21 3.69
CA HIS A 744 17.01 16.83 3.84
C HIS A 744 16.72 15.52 3.10
N ARG A 745 17.30 15.33 1.89
CA ARG A 745 17.23 14.06 1.16
C ARG A 745 17.88 12.92 1.94
N GLN A 746 19.09 13.14 2.47
CA GLN A 746 19.84 12.17 3.26
C GLN A 746 19.07 11.73 4.52
N ALA A 747 18.51 12.68 5.27
CA ALA A 747 17.69 12.38 6.44
C ALA A 747 16.44 11.56 6.07
N LEU A 748 15.72 11.94 5.01
CA LEU A 748 14.52 11.22 4.55
C LEU A 748 14.86 9.79 4.07
N ILE A 749 15.99 9.60 3.39
CA ILE A 749 16.49 8.26 3.00
C ILE A 749 16.80 7.41 4.24
N GLN A 750 17.46 7.97 5.26
CA GLN A 750 17.70 7.27 6.53
C GLN A 750 16.39 6.88 7.23
N TYR A 751 15.39 7.77 7.27
CA TYR A 751 14.08 7.45 7.82
C TYR A 751 13.35 6.37 7.01
N LEU A 752 13.48 6.35 5.68
CA LEU A 752 12.93 5.29 4.82
C LEU A 752 13.58 3.93 5.10
N HIS A 753 14.91 3.86 5.25
CA HIS A 753 15.60 2.61 5.60
C HIS A 753 15.15 2.05 6.96
N ARG A 754 14.88 2.93 7.94
CA ARG A 754 14.39 2.55 9.27
C ARG A 754 12.90 2.21 9.31
N LEU A 755 12.10 2.69 8.35
CA LEU A 755 10.64 2.62 8.40
C LEU A 755 10.08 1.19 8.55
N PRO A 756 10.57 0.16 7.81
CA PRO A 756 10.16 -1.23 8.06
C PRO A 756 10.41 -1.69 9.51
N THR A 757 11.60 -1.40 10.04
CA THR A 757 11.99 -1.78 11.41
C THR A 757 11.10 -1.11 12.44
N CYS A 758 10.88 0.19 12.29
CA CYS A 758 10.00 0.96 13.16
C CYS A 758 8.55 0.44 13.11
N ALA A 759 8.04 0.05 11.94
CA ALA A 759 6.70 -0.54 11.81
C ALA A 759 6.58 -1.89 12.56
N GLY A 760 7.61 -2.74 12.47
CA GLY A 760 7.67 -3.99 13.24
C GLY A 760 7.71 -3.75 14.75
N MET A 761 8.51 -2.78 15.20
CA MET A 761 8.59 -2.38 16.60
C MET A 761 7.23 -1.90 17.15
N VAL A 762 6.46 -1.12 16.38
CA VAL A 762 5.08 -0.74 16.79
C VAL A 762 4.22 -1.99 16.97
N LEU A 763 4.16 -2.85 15.96
CA LEU A 763 3.30 -4.05 15.95
C LEU A 763 3.62 -5.02 17.11
N SER A 764 4.89 -5.13 17.54
CA SER A 764 5.26 -5.94 18.70
C SER A 764 4.90 -5.29 20.04
N ARG A 765 4.97 -3.95 20.14
CA ARG A 765 4.80 -3.21 21.41
C ARG A 765 3.35 -2.89 21.76
N VAL A 766 2.52 -2.54 20.78
CA VAL A 766 1.24 -1.85 21.07
C VAL A 766 -0.01 -2.74 21.07
N ARG A 767 0.05 -3.99 20.57
CA ARG A 767 -1.17 -4.79 20.29
C ARG A 767 -2.10 -4.99 21.48
N GLU A 768 -1.59 -5.46 22.62
CA GLU A 768 -2.44 -5.66 23.81
C GLU A 768 -2.96 -4.33 24.37
N LYS A 769 -2.19 -3.25 24.25
CA LYS A 769 -2.62 -1.89 24.64
C LYS A 769 -3.71 -1.33 23.74
N CYS A 770 -3.62 -1.53 22.43
CA CYS A 770 -4.67 -1.21 21.47
C CYS A 770 -5.97 -1.97 21.80
N LYS A 771 -5.85 -3.25 22.19
CA LYS A 771 -6.97 -4.10 22.59
C LYS A 771 -7.60 -3.67 23.91
N GLU A 772 -6.79 -3.28 24.90
CA GLU A 772 -7.25 -2.66 26.15
C GLU A 772 -8.02 -1.36 25.86
N ILE A 773 -7.44 -0.45 25.09
CA ILE A 773 -8.06 0.83 24.71
C ILE A 773 -9.37 0.60 23.94
N ALA A 774 -9.42 -0.35 23.01
CA ALA A 774 -10.65 -0.70 22.29
C ALA A 774 -11.76 -1.21 23.23
N ARG A 775 -11.42 -2.03 24.25
CA ARG A 775 -12.39 -2.44 25.29
C ARG A 775 -12.88 -1.26 26.13
N HIS A 776 -12.00 -0.33 26.50
CA HIS A 776 -12.42 0.88 27.22
C HIS A 776 -13.40 1.71 26.39
N ILE A 777 -13.06 2.00 25.13
CA ILE A 777 -13.92 2.76 24.21
C ILE A 777 -15.27 2.05 24.00
N PHE A 778 -15.28 0.72 23.84
CA PHE A 778 -16.52 -0.05 23.70
C PHE A 778 -17.45 0.02 24.93
N ASN A 779 -16.89 0.12 26.13
CA ASN A 779 -17.64 0.22 27.39
C ASN A 779 -18.12 1.64 27.71
N MET A 780 -17.70 2.66 26.96
CA MET A 780 -18.13 4.04 27.14
C MET A 780 -19.47 4.29 26.43
N LYS A 781 -20.30 5.19 27.00
CA LYS A 781 -21.63 5.51 26.45
C LYS A 781 -21.60 6.41 25.20
N GLY A 782 -20.42 6.93 24.82
CA GLY A 782 -20.25 7.87 23.71
C GLY A 782 -20.05 7.17 22.37
N ASN A 783 -20.73 7.67 21.33
CA ASN A 783 -20.66 7.15 19.96
C ASN A 783 -19.85 8.05 18.99
N THR A 784 -19.13 9.04 19.51
CA THR A 784 -18.35 10.01 18.73
C THR A 784 -16.88 10.00 19.15
N LEU A 785 -15.98 9.88 18.18
CA LEU A 785 -14.53 9.93 18.36
C LEU A 785 -13.93 11.09 17.56
N PHE A 786 -12.96 11.80 18.13
CA PHE A 786 -12.15 12.76 17.38
C PHE A 786 -10.70 12.30 17.29
N LEU A 787 -10.04 12.60 16.17
CA LEU A 787 -8.62 12.38 15.98
C LEU A 787 -7.97 13.72 15.62
N LEU A 788 -6.98 14.14 16.39
CA LEU A 788 -6.41 15.49 16.32
C LEU A 788 -4.91 15.44 16.03
N GLY A 789 -4.52 15.94 14.87
CA GLY A 789 -3.12 16.02 14.45
C GLY A 789 -2.77 17.34 13.76
N LYS A 790 -1.48 17.60 13.56
CA LYS A 790 -1.01 18.73 12.74
C LYS A 790 0.18 18.33 11.88
N GLY A 791 0.33 18.97 10.72
CA GLY A 791 1.39 18.62 9.77
C GLY A 791 1.19 17.20 9.28
N TYR A 792 2.20 16.34 9.43
CA TYR A 792 2.09 14.93 9.07
C TYR A 792 1.03 14.17 9.87
N GLY A 793 0.78 14.56 11.13
CA GLY A 793 -0.28 13.96 11.95
C GLY A 793 -1.70 14.28 11.48
N GLU A 794 -1.89 15.32 10.66
CA GLU A 794 -3.20 15.75 10.16
C GLU A 794 -3.76 14.77 9.12
N ALA A 795 -2.91 14.34 8.16
CA ALA A 795 -3.25 13.29 7.21
C ALA A 795 -3.57 11.94 7.90
N VAL A 796 -2.86 11.63 9.00
CA VAL A 796 -3.06 10.41 9.79
C VAL A 796 -4.32 10.50 10.66
N ALA A 797 -4.68 11.69 11.13
CA ALA A 797 -5.96 11.93 11.80
C ALA A 797 -7.15 11.63 10.87
N TYR A 798 -7.08 12.11 9.62
CA TYR A 798 -8.11 11.83 8.63
C TYR A 798 -8.21 10.33 8.30
N GLU A 799 -7.09 9.67 7.99
CA GLU A 799 -7.06 8.23 7.68
C GLU A 799 -7.54 7.37 8.86
N GLY A 800 -7.06 7.64 10.08
CA GLY A 800 -7.53 6.93 11.28
C GLY A 800 -9.02 7.12 11.53
N SER A 801 -9.57 8.32 11.28
CA SER A 801 -11.00 8.57 11.38
C SER A 801 -11.79 7.76 10.35
N LEU A 802 -11.26 7.61 9.13
CA LEU A 802 -11.87 6.82 8.07
C LEU A 802 -11.85 5.33 8.41
N LYS A 803 -10.73 4.77 8.89
CA LYS A 803 -10.68 3.35 9.31
C LYS A 803 -11.70 3.03 10.39
N ILE A 804 -11.81 3.88 11.41
CA ILE A 804 -12.79 3.70 12.48
C ILE A 804 -14.22 3.76 11.91
N LYS A 805 -14.56 4.75 11.06
CA LYS A 805 -15.87 4.82 10.39
C LYS A 805 -16.18 3.56 9.57
N GLU A 806 -15.24 3.13 8.72
CA GLU A 806 -15.40 2.00 7.80
C GLU A 806 -15.72 0.69 8.54
N VAL A 807 -14.88 0.25 9.48
CA VAL A 807 -15.01 -1.11 10.07
C VAL A 807 -15.83 -1.16 11.37
N THR A 808 -15.97 -0.04 12.09
CA THR A 808 -16.67 -0.02 13.40
C THR A 808 -18.05 0.64 13.36
N TYR A 809 -18.34 1.39 12.28
CA TYR A 809 -19.49 2.28 12.13
C TYR A 809 -19.65 3.34 13.24
N THR A 810 -18.59 3.62 14.02
CA THR A 810 -18.60 4.76 14.95
C THR A 810 -18.47 6.05 14.17
N HIS A 811 -19.13 7.12 14.63
CA HIS A 811 -18.87 8.44 14.09
C HIS A 811 -17.48 8.89 14.54
N ALA A 812 -16.51 8.88 13.63
CA ALA A 812 -15.14 9.32 13.89
C ALA A 812 -14.74 10.42 12.91
N GLU A 813 -14.14 11.49 13.42
CA GLU A 813 -13.81 12.67 12.63
C GLU A 813 -12.36 13.13 12.90
N GLY A 814 -11.60 13.31 11.82
CA GLY A 814 -10.23 13.81 11.86
C GLY A 814 -10.21 15.34 11.76
N TYR A 815 -9.38 16.01 12.57
CA TYR A 815 -9.20 17.45 12.53
C TYR A 815 -7.73 17.85 12.66
N SER A 816 -7.41 19.01 12.07
CA SER A 816 -6.27 19.83 12.49
C SER A 816 -6.39 20.18 13.99
N SER A 817 -5.41 19.84 14.81
CA SER A 817 -5.40 20.19 16.25
C SER A 817 -5.58 21.69 16.50
N GLY A 818 -5.05 22.54 15.60
CA GLY A 818 -5.23 24.00 15.66
C GLY A 818 -6.62 24.48 15.26
N ALA A 819 -7.42 23.67 14.55
CA ALA A 819 -8.77 24.04 14.11
C ALA A 819 -9.83 23.87 15.21
N LEU A 820 -9.55 23.07 16.25
CA LEU A 820 -10.49 22.74 17.33
C LEU A 820 -11.07 24.00 18.02
N LYS A 821 -10.28 25.08 18.10
CA LYS A 821 -10.68 26.39 18.66
C LYS A 821 -11.70 27.17 17.84
N HIS A 822 -11.95 26.79 16.60
CA HIS A 822 -12.79 27.53 15.66
C HIS A 822 -14.20 26.91 15.48
N GLY A 823 -14.63 26.06 16.41
CA GLY A 823 -15.97 25.46 16.43
C GLY A 823 -16.03 24.09 17.11
N PRO A 824 -15.20 23.10 16.72
CA PRO A 824 -15.31 21.72 17.18
C PRO A 824 -15.20 21.52 18.71
N PHE A 825 -14.61 22.47 19.45
CA PHE A 825 -14.62 22.45 20.92
C PHE A 825 -16.02 22.35 21.54
N ALA A 826 -17.08 22.77 20.84
CA ALA A 826 -18.46 22.68 21.32
C ALA A 826 -19.01 21.24 21.38
N LEU A 827 -18.35 20.26 20.76
CA LEU A 827 -18.77 18.85 20.71
C LEU A 827 -18.10 17.98 21.79
N ILE A 828 -17.35 18.58 22.71
CA ILE A 828 -16.64 17.86 23.77
C ILE A 828 -17.49 17.83 25.04
N GLU A 829 -17.87 16.62 25.42
CA GLU A 829 -18.62 16.30 26.63
C GLU A 829 -17.81 15.31 27.48
N PRO A 830 -18.14 15.15 28.77
CA PRO A 830 -17.53 14.13 29.63
C PRO A 830 -17.65 12.72 29.02
N GLY A 831 -16.52 12.12 28.66
CA GLY A 831 -16.46 10.83 27.99
C GLY A 831 -16.39 10.86 26.46
N THR A 832 -16.31 12.01 25.80
CA THR A 832 -15.91 12.08 24.38
C THR A 832 -14.49 11.51 24.23
N VAL A 833 -14.30 10.53 23.35
CA VAL A 833 -13.00 9.87 23.14
C VAL A 833 -12.19 10.62 22.09
N ILE A 834 -10.97 11.04 22.44
CA ILE A 834 -10.14 11.89 21.57
C ILE A 834 -8.72 11.36 21.50
N PHE A 835 -8.29 11.01 20.29
CA PHE A 835 -6.90 10.68 19.97
C PHE A 835 -6.14 11.95 19.62
N VAL A 836 -4.93 12.12 20.18
CA VAL A 836 -4.07 13.28 19.90
C VAL A 836 -2.68 12.80 19.50
N PHE A 837 -2.19 13.24 18.33
CA PHE A 837 -0.83 12.94 17.88
C PHE A 837 0.15 13.94 18.48
N ILE A 838 1.01 13.48 19.38
CA ILE A 838 1.96 14.31 20.13
C ILE A 838 3.36 13.82 19.81
N LEU A 839 3.93 14.36 18.72
CA LEU A 839 5.19 13.90 18.14
C LEU A 839 6.31 14.91 18.42
N ASP A 840 7.57 14.50 18.35
CA ASP A 840 8.75 15.37 18.51
C ASP A 840 9.00 16.24 17.25
N ASP A 841 8.01 17.03 16.89
CA ASP A 841 8.05 17.95 15.75
C ASP A 841 7.80 19.41 16.15
N LYS A 842 7.77 20.30 15.16
CA LYS A 842 7.54 21.74 15.36
C LYS A 842 6.15 22.08 15.94
N TYR A 843 5.22 21.13 15.97
CA TYR A 843 3.87 21.28 16.51
C TYR A 843 3.71 20.67 17.92
N PHE A 844 4.72 19.98 18.47
CA PHE A 844 4.71 19.36 19.81
C PHE A 844 3.99 20.23 20.87
N LYS A 845 4.47 21.46 21.07
CA LYS A 845 3.91 22.39 22.08
C LYS A 845 2.44 22.71 21.84
N MET A 846 2.03 22.86 20.58
CA MET A 846 0.64 23.16 20.22
C MET A 846 -0.27 21.96 20.52
N ASN A 847 0.17 20.74 20.19
CA ASN A 847 -0.61 19.52 20.44
C ASN A 847 -0.65 19.17 21.94
N MET A 848 0.39 19.47 22.71
CA MET A 848 0.37 19.39 24.18
C MET A 848 -0.65 20.36 24.80
N THR A 849 -0.63 21.63 24.39
CA THR A 849 -1.64 22.61 24.86
C THR A 849 -3.05 22.19 24.48
N ALA A 850 -3.26 21.66 23.27
CA ALA A 850 -4.54 21.09 22.88
C ALA A 850 -4.93 19.92 23.81
N ALA A 851 -4.06 18.92 24.01
CA ALA A 851 -4.33 17.76 24.88
C ALA A 851 -4.83 18.18 26.28
N ALA A 852 -4.10 19.09 26.94
CA ALA A 852 -4.48 19.62 28.26
C ALA A 852 -5.84 20.35 28.25
N GLU A 853 -6.10 21.19 27.23
CA GLU A 853 -7.38 21.90 27.10
C GLU A 853 -8.56 20.96 26.83
N ILE A 854 -8.36 19.88 26.08
CA ILE A 854 -9.41 18.90 25.78
C ILE A 854 -9.70 18.07 27.04
N LYS A 855 -8.65 17.58 27.72
CA LYS A 855 -8.79 16.80 28.96
C LYS A 855 -9.42 17.60 30.09
N SER A 856 -9.12 18.90 30.22
CA SER A 856 -9.75 19.77 31.22
C SER A 856 -11.26 19.96 31.02
N ARG A 857 -11.84 19.47 29.91
CA ARG A 857 -13.27 19.47 29.59
C ARG A 857 -13.93 18.08 29.76
N GLY A 858 -13.21 17.10 30.29
CA GLY A 858 -13.73 15.76 30.60
C GLY A 858 -13.64 14.75 29.45
N ALA A 859 -12.97 15.08 28.35
CA ALA A 859 -12.69 14.10 27.30
C ALA A 859 -11.77 12.98 27.79
N TYR A 860 -11.96 11.78 27.27
CA TYR A 860 -11.04 10.66 27.45
C TYR A 860 -9.98 10.71 26.35
N THR A 861 -8.73 10.92 26.76
CA THR A 861 -7.64 11.34 25.88
C THR A 861 -6.60 10.24 25.68
N VAL A 862 -6.34 9.89 24.42
CA VAL A 862 -5.34 8.89 24.02
C VAL A 862 -4.25 9.58 23.20
N ALA A 863 -3.09 9.81 23.80
CA ALA A 863 -1.91 10.26 23.05
C ALA A 863 -1.34 9.12 22.20
N ILE A 864 -0.91 9.43 20.98
CA ILE A 864 0.03 8.61 20.22
C ILE A 864 1.30 9.45 19.98
N THR A 865 2.45 8.94 20.38
CA THR A 865 3.66 9.74 20.60
C THR A 865 4.95 8.97 20.33
N ASP A 866 6.00 9.68 19.91
CA ASP A 866 7.38 9.16 19.85
C ASP A 866 8.30 9.69 20.95
N ILE A 867 7.71 10.32 21.97
CA ILE A 867 8.36 10.93 23.13
C ILE A 867 7.55 10.70 24.42
N PRO A 868 7.24 9.43 24.78
CA PRO A 868 6.35 9.10 25.91
C PRO A 868 6.84 9.69 27.25
N ASN A 869 8.15 9.84 27.44
CA ASN A 869 8.74 10.42 28.65
C ASN A 869 8.46 11.92 28.86
N LYS A 870 7.89 12.61 27.85
CA LYS A 870 7.46 14.02 27.94
C LYS A 870 5.96 14.18 28.25
N LEU A 871 5.23 13.07 28.49
CA LEU A 871 3.79 13.06 28.72
C LEU A 871 3.45 12.54 30.12
N SER A 872 2.55 13.25 30.80
CA SER A 872 2.05 12.88 32.12
C SER A 872 0.60 12.37 32.09
N LYS A 873 0.21 11.67 33.17
CA LYS A 873 -1.21 11.31 33.43
C LYS A 873 -2.10 12.52 33.72
N GLU A 874 -1.54 13.70 33.93
CA GLU A 874 -2.30 14.94 34.09
C GLU A 874 -2.77 15.48 32.73
N GLU A 875 -1.96 15.28 31.68
CA GLU A 875 -2.20 15.81 30.33
C GLU A 875 -3.00 14.86 29.44
N VAL A 876 -2.81 13.54 29.59
CA VAL A 876 -3.54 12.51 28.82
C VAL A 876 -3.87 11.28 29.67
N ASP A 877 -4.87 10.50 29.29
CA ASP A 877 -5.31 9.32 30.06
C ASP A 877 -4.54 8.07 29.66
N TYR A 878 -4.30 7.89 28.36
CA TYR A 878 -3.52 6.79 27.79
C TYR A 878 -2.44 7.32 26.84
N VAL A 879 -1.30 6.63 26.81
CA VAL A 879 -0.15 6.94 25.96
C VAL A 879 0.21 5.71 25.14
N ILE A 880 0.16 5.81 23.81
CA ILE A 880 0.66 4.79 22.89
C ILE A 880 2.03 5.25 22.37
N ASP A 881 3.07 4.49 22.73
CA ASP A 881 4.45 4.69 22.27
C ASP A 881 4.62 4.14 20.85
N VAL A 882 5.16 4.97 19.95
CA VAL A 882 5.64 4.59 18.62
C VAL A 882 7.09 5.07 18.46
N PRO A 883 8.00 4.31 17.84
CA PRO A 883 9.40 4.69 17.78
C PRO A 883 9.59 5.92 16.89
N SER A 884 10.42 6.87 17.33
CA SER A 884 10.71 8.06 16.53
C SER A 884 11.38 7.69 15.20
N ASN A 885 10.89 8.26 14.11
CA ASN A 885 11.44 8.06 12.77
C ASN A 885 11.30 9.34 11.91
N GLY A 886 11.55 10.50 12.52
CA GLY A 886 11.51 11.80 11.86
C GLY A 886 10.16 12.08 11.20
N THR A 887 10.17 12.36 9.90
CA THR A 887 8.95 12.63 9.12
C THR A 887 7.98 11.44 9.05
N PHE A 888 8.37 10.23 9.49
CA PHE A 888 7.48 9.06 9.52
C PHE A 888 7.01 8.66 10.93
N SER A 889 7.35 9.38 12.00
CA SER A 889 6.76 9.14 13.33
C SER A 889 5.22 9.22 13.28
N ALA A 890 4.67 10.15 12.48
CA ALA A 890 3.23 10.24 12.25
C ALA A 890 2.67 9.03 11.49
N LEU A 891 3.34 8.58 10.41
CA LEU A 891 2.91 7.40 9.65
C LEU A 891 2.82 6.14 10.52
N LEU A 892 3.79 5.96 11.43
CA LEU A 892 3.81 4.87 12.41
C LEU A 892 2.64 4.93 13.39
N ALA A 893 2.17 6.13 13.74
CA ALA A 893 0.98 6.36 14.56
C ALA A 893 -0.35 5.92 13.90
N ASN A 894 -0.36 5.57 12.61
CA ASN A 894 -1.53 4.97 11.97
C ASN A 894 -1.74 3.50 12.37
N ILE A 895 -0.66 2.76 12.63
CA ILE A 895 -0.71 1.32 12.93
C ILE A 895 -1.52 1.03 14.21
N PRO A 896 -1.34 1.76 15.34
CA PRO A 896 -2.19 1.60 16.53
C PRO A 896 -3.67 1.88 16.26
N LEU A 897 -4.00 2.82 15.37
CA LEU A 897 -5.38 3.19 15.04
C LEU A 897 -6.06 2.12 14.20
N GLN A 898 -5.35 1.53 13.23
CA GLN A 898 -5.83 0.36 12.49
C GLN A 898 -6.09 -0.83 13.43
N LEU A 899 -5.20 -1.09 14.40
CA LEU A 899 -5.38 -2.13 15.42
C LEU A 899 -6.60 -1.85 16.33
N ILE A 900 -6.78 -0.61 16.80
CA ILE A 900 -7.94 -0.21 17.62
C ILE A 900 -9.24 -0.33 16.83
N ALA A 901 -9.26 0.10 15.56
CA ALA A 901 -10.42 -0.04 14.69
C ALA A 901 -10.79 -1.52 14.46
N TYR A 902 -9.80 -2.38 14.24
CA TYR A 902 -10.00 -3.84 14.13
C TYR A 902 -10.60 -4.44 15.41
N GLU A 903 -9.98 -4.22 16.57
CA GLU A 903 -10.47 -4.79 17.84
C GLU A 903 -11.86 -4.22 18.22
N LEU A 904 -12.14 -2.94 17.94
CA LEU A 904 -13.44 -2.32 18.18
C LEU A 904 -14.53 -2.86 17.23
N ALA A 905 -14.19 -3.22 15.99
CA ALA A 905 -15.10 -3.91 15.07
C ALA A 905 -15.47 -5.30 15.61
N LEU A 906 -14.50 -6.07 16.11
CA LEU A 906 -14.74 -7.39 16.71
C LEU A 906 -15.63 -7.30 17.96
N LEU A 907 -15.36 -6.35 18.86
CA LEU A 907 -16.17 -6.14 20.07
C LEU A 907 -17.63 -5.81 19.76
N ARG A 908 -17.89 -5.20 18.60
CA ARG A 908 -19.24 -4.88 18.09
C ARG A 908 -19.86 -5.99 17.22
N GLY A 909 -19.17 -7.12 17.03
CA GLY A 909 -19.64 -8.22 16.18
C GLY A 909 -19.71 -7.86 14.70
N HIS A 910 -18.80 -7.01 14.21
CA HIS A 910 -18.70 -6.62 12.80
C HIS A 910 -17.57 -7.41 12.11
N ASP A 911 -17.79 -7.78 10.84
CA ASP A 911 -16.75 -8.35 9.97
C ASP A 911 -15.84 -7.22 9.46
N PRO A 912 -14.56 -7.16 9.88
CA PRO A 912 -13.65 -6.09 9.51
C PRO A 912 -13.08 -6.25 8.08
N ASP A 913 -13.26 -7.39 7.42
CA ASP A 913 -12.87 -7.58 6.02
C ASP A 913 -13.94 -7.03 5.07
N LYS A 914 -15.21 -7.06 5.50
CA LYS A 914 -16.41 -6.81 4.69
C LYS A 914 -17.42 -5.88 5.39
N PRO A 915 -17.06 -4.61 5.62
CA PRO A 915 -17.95 -3.60 6.21
C PRO A 915 -19.20 -3.38 5.34
N ARG A 916 -20.34 -3.13 5.97
CA ARG A 916 -21.62 -2.94 5.26
C ARG A 916 -21.57 -1.74 4.31
N ASN A 917 -22.33 -1.83 3.22
CA ASN A 917 -22.52 -0.75 2.24
C ASN A 917 -21.24 -0.30 1.50
N LEU A 918 -20.16 -1.08 1.53
CA LEU A 918 -18.89 -0.75 0.88
C LEU A 918 -18.40 -1.90 -0.02
N ALA A 919 -17.47 -1.59 -0.92
CA ALA A 919 -16.73 -2.53 -1.75
C ALA A 919 -15.26 -2.08 -1.83
N LYS A 920 -14.32 -3.00 -2.10
CA LYS A 920 -12.87 -2.69 -2.06
C LYS A 920 -12.44 -1.56 -3.01
N THR A 921 -13.12 -1.41 -4.13
CA THR A 921 -12.78 -0.41 -5.15
C THR A 921 -14.05 0.23 -5.65
N VAL A 922 -14.17 1.55 -5.49
CA VAL A 922 -15.16 2.35 -6.19
C VAL A 922 -14.68 2.54 -7.63
N THR A 923 -15.48 2.07 -8.58
CA THR A 923 -15.27 2.21 -10.02
C THR A 923 -16.45 2.90 -10.71
N VAL A 924 -17.56 3.14 -10.00
CA VAL A 924 -18.74 3.91 -10.45
C VAL A 924 -18.55 5.34 -9.95
N LEU A 925 -19.10 6.32 -10.66
CA LEU A 925 -19.27 7.68 -10.16
C LEU A 925 -20.62 7.80 -9.43
#